data_AF-A0A0C9W1A5-F1
#
_entry.id   AF-A0A0C9W1A5-F1
#
_cell.length_a   1.000
_cell.length_b   1.000
_cell.length_c   1.000
_cell.angle_alpha   90.00
_cell.angle_beta   90.00
_cell.angle_gamma   90.00
#
_symmetry.space_group_name_H-M   'P 1'
#
loop_
_entity.id
_entity.type
_entity.pdbx_description
1 polymer ?
#
loop_
_entity_poly.entity_id
_entity_poly.type
_entity_poly.pdbx_seq_one_letter_code
_entity_poly.pdbx_strand_id
1 'polypeptide(L)'
;MDVVKAVETYITKLVSTPSAMKVLLLDTHTTPIVSLASTQSTLLSHQVYLTDRIDNRSRSSMPHMKCVCFLQPSEDSIEAVSAELREPKYGEYYLYFSNILSKATIERLAEVDEFEVVREVQEYFADYAPLLPCLFSLNHTPTTDRPLYGSSPNTWDSRALERSVQGIIAVLLSLKKKPVIRYEKMSGMAKKLANEVQRIQAESTLFDFRLTQVAPLLLILDRRNDPVTPLLSQWTYQAMVHELLGIQNGRVNLSMVPDIQPELSEITLTTSTDPFFQAHYMATFGDLGTSLRNYVQSYQSRSLAQSPSAINSISDMKRFVEEYPEFRKLGGNVSKHVTLVGELSRLVERDHLLDVGEIEQGLATSSGSDFKTVQALVANNTVPAWNKLRVVILYALRYQKTQTGNIASLINLLLSNGISREEARLVYVFLNIAGSDQRQDDLFSTESLLAKGRSALKGLKGVENVYTQHTPHLTQTLENLFKGRLKETSYPFLDGTGTNMGLQRPQDIIIFMVGGITYEEARTIAMLNQESASTGTRILLGGTCVHNSSSYVEMLRAAAESFPASVYEPPPESATTAPALNLNLGGVNTTEDVKVKTRTGALLTLVSACIILAFTSMEFFDYRRVGVDTSIVVDRSRGQKLSVRLNVTFPHVPCYLLSLDVMDISGEQQRDISHNIMKKRLTKTGVDVPGQRGGDLRNEIDKLADQRGAGYCGSCYGGVEPEGGCCNSCEEVRQAYTNKGWSFGNPDEIEQCVQEGWSEKLKDQADEGCNISGRIRVNKVIGNINISPGRSYQTNSRHLYDLVPYLRDDGNPHDFSHTVNEFYFMADDEYNPTKSKISKGMKERMGITENPLDGLEAKTNKAQYMFQYFLKVVSTQFRTLDGKSINTHQYSVTHFERDLTRSAEDKQGVYTQHGAAGAPGAFFNFEISPILVVHSETRQSFAHFLTSTCAIVGGVLTVAALLDSVLFATGRKLKKAGGANGSAKLM
;
A
#
# COMPACT_ATOMS: atom_id res chain seq x y z
N MET A 1 1.75 -1.56 27.43
CA MET A 1 3.10 -1.06 27.11
C MET A 1 3.29 -1.12 25.60
N ASP A 2 2.37 -0.53 24.85
CA ASP A 2 2.43 -0.46 23.38
C ASP A 2 2.06 0.99 23.02
N VAL A 3 3.07 1.76 22.63
CA VAL A 3 2.91 3.20 22.39
C VAL A 3 2.20 3.50 21.08
N VAL A 4 2.31 2.62 20.08
CA VAL A 4 1.63 2.75 18.79
C VAL A 4 0.13 2.60 19.01
N LYS A 5 -0.29 1.53 19.68
CA LYS A 5 -1.72 1.31 19.99
C LYS A 5 -2.31 2.40 20.88
N ALA A 6 -1.54 2.94 21.82
CA ALA A 6 -2.01 4.03 22.67
C ALA A 6 -2.35 5.28 21.84
N VAL A 7 -1.46 5.67 20.92
CA VAL A 7 -1.67 6.83 20.03
C VAL A 7 -2.77 6.54 19.01
N GLU A 8 -2.79 5.35 18.39
CA GLU A 8 -3.88 4.90 17.51
C GLU A 8 -5.24 5.05 18.18
N THR A 9 -5.36 4.61 19.44
CA THR A 9 -6.61 4.71 20.21
C THR A 9 -7.04 6.16 20.41
N TYR A 10 -6.11 7.08 20.67
CA TYR A 10 -6.42 8.51 20.77
C TYR A 10 -6.88 9.09 19.44
N ILE A 11 -6.17 8.78 18.34
CA ILE A 11 -6.53 9.27 17.01
C ILE A 11 -7.90 8.74 16.59
N THR A 12 -8.18 7.44 16.78
CA THR A 12 -9.48 6.86 16.48
C THR A 12 -10.60 7.54 17.26
N LYS A 13 -10.40 7.83 18.55
CA LYS A 13 -11.38 8.58 19.34
C LYS A 13 -11.59 10.00 18.81
N LEU A 14 -10.50 10.71 18.55
CA LEU A 14 -10.50 12.05 17.99
C LEU A 14 -11.28 12.14 16.66
N VAL A 15 -11.10 11.16 15.77
CA VAL A 15 -11.81 11.16 14.48
C VAL A 15 -13.19 10.49 14.55
N SER A 16 -13.54 9.77 15.62
CA SER A 16 -14.85 9.13 15.75
C SER A 16 -15.98 10.13 15.98
N THR A 17 -15.68 11.25 16.64
CA THR A 17 -16.67 12.28 17.00
C THR A 17 -16.19 13.62 16.45
N PRO A 18 -17.00 14.33 15.64
CA PRO A 18 -18.39 14.08 15.27
C PRO A 18 -18.59 13.13 14.07
N SER A 19 -19.71 12.43 13.97
CA SER A 19 -20.06 11.57 12.81
C SER A 19 -20.60 12.41 11.63
N ALA A 20 -19.77 13.27 11.04
CA ALA A 20 -20.10 14.10 9.88
C ALA A 20 -18.90 14.24 8.93
N MET A 21 -19.03 15.00 7.84
CA MET A 21 -17.88 15.31 6.99
C MET A 21 -16.88 16.20 7.74
N LYS A 22 -15.64 15.72 7.88
CA LYS A 22 -14.61 16.33 8.73
C LYS A 22 -13.39 16.81 7.94
N VAL A 23 -12.82 17.91 8.42
CA VAL A 23 -11.46 18.37 8.12
C VAL A 23 -10.61 18.16 9.36
N LEU A 24 -9.45 17.51 9.21
CA LEU A 24 -8.47 17.35 10.28
C LEU A 24 -7.37 18.42 10.12
N LEU A 25 -7.28 19.33 11.09
CA LEU A 25 -6.21 20.32 11.16
C LEU A 25 -5.14 19.90 12.16
N LEU A 26 -3.91 19.88 11.70
CA LEU A 26 -2.73 19.50 12.48
C LEU A 26 -1.73 20.67 12.53
N ASP A 27 -0.74 20.61 13.40
CA ASP A 27 0.40 21.51 13.36
C ASP A 27 1.67 20.77 12.93
N THR A 28 2.80 21.47 12.92
CA THR A 28 4.11 20.90 12.54
C THR A 28 4.51 19.72 13.43
N HIS A 29 4.08 19.72 14.69
CA HIS A 29 4.47 18.73 15.70
C HIS A 29 3.55 17.51 15.68
N THR A 30 2.24 17.71 15.60
CA THR A 30 1.24 16.64 15.61
C THR A 30 1.13 15.93 14.26
N THR A 31 1.47 16.59 13.15
CA THR A 31 1.44 15.98 11.81
C THR A 31 2.26 14.68 11.71
N PRO A 32 3.54 14.65 12.13
CA PRO A 32 4.32 13.41 12.22
C PRO A 32 3.69 12.33 13.10
N ILE A 33 3.09 12.71 14.23
CA ILE A 33 2.51 11.77 15.20
C ILE A 33 1.32 11.04 14.59
N VAL A 34 0.42 11.79 13.94
CA VAL A 34 -0.74 11.22 13.24
C VAL A 34 -0.29 10.38 12.05
N SER A 35 0.72 10.84 11.29
CA SER A 35 1.23 10.13 10.12
C SER A 35 1.85 8.76 10.45
N LEU A 36 2.46 8.62 11.63
CA LEU A 36 3.06 7.37 12.10
C LEU A 36 2.02 6.38 12.64
N ALA A 37 0.93 6.88 13.21
CA ALA A 37 -0.07 6.05 13.88
C ALA A 37 -1.31 5.74 13.01
N SER A 38 -1.64 6.55 12.00
CA SER A 38 -2.82 6.32 11.17
C SER A 38 -2.55 6.55 9.69
N THR A 39 -3.24 5.76 8.85
CA THR A 39 -3.17 5.90 7.39
C THR A 39 -4.28 6.80 6.89
N GLN A 40 -4.07 7.45 5.74
CA GLN A 40 -5.12 8.25 5.09
C GLN A 40 -6.40 7.44 4.82
N SER A 41 -6.28 6.14 4.50
CA SER A 41 -7.43 5.24 4.34
C SER A 41 -8.22 5.07 5.64
N THR A 42 -7.54 5.02 6.79
CA THR A 42 -8.17 4.92 8.12
C THR A 42 -8.85 6.23 8.51
N LEU A 43 -8.25 7.37 8.18
CA LEU A 43 -8.88 8.68 8.39
C LEU A 43 -10.14 8.83 7.51
N LEU A 44 -10.06 8.41 6.24
CA LEU A 44 -11.16 8.46 5.29
C LEU A 44 -12.34 7.56 5.71
N SER A 45 -12.07 6.37 6.26
CA SER A 45 -13.13 5.49 6.78
C SER A 45 -13.91 6.11 7.94
N HIS A 46 -13.30 7.07 8.64
CA HIS A 46 -13.95 7.88 9.69
C HIS A 46 -14.46 9.23 9.16
N GLN A 47 -14.70 9.37 7.85
CA GLN A 47 -15.26 10.58 7.23
C GLN A 47 -14.36 11.83 7.34
N VAL A 48 -13.06 11.66 7.53
CA VAL A 48 -12.07 12.73 7.39
C VAL A 48 -11.66 12.82 5.92
N TYR A 49 -12.19 13.82 5.21
CA TYR A 49 -11.96 13.97 3.77
C TYR A 49 -10.75 14.83 3.44
N LEU A 50 -10.43 15.79 4.31
CA LEU A 50 -9.33 16.72 4.14
C LEU A 50 -8.45 16.72 5.39
N THR A 51 -7.14 16.71 5.16
CA THR A 51 -6.12 16.90 6.18
C THR A 51 -5.28 18.09 5.77
N ASP A 52 -5.17 19.10 6.62
CA ASP A 52 -4.36 20.28 6.34
C ASP A 52 -3.66 20.75 7.63
N ARG A 53 -2.79 21.74 7.51
CA ARG A 53 -2.13 22.33 8.66
C ARG A 53 -2.79 23.63 9.10
N ILE A 54 -2.82 23.89 10.40
CA ILE A 54 -3.42 25.10 10.97
C ILE A 54 -2.67 26.38 10.54
N ASP A 55 -1.36 26.29 10.36
CA ASP A 55 -0.51 27.41 9.92
C ASP A 55 -0.70 27.77 8.44
N ASN A 56 -1.37 26.93 7.66
CA ASN A 56 -1.70 27.22 6.28
C ASN A 56 -2.80 28.29 6.20
N ARG A 57 -2.44 29.53 5.85
CA ARG A 57 -3.40 30.64 5.73
C ARG A 57 -4.25 30.60 4.46
N SER A 58 -3.85 29.88 3.41
CA SER A 58 -4.55 29.83 2.11
C SER A 58 -5.72 28.84 2.06
N ARG A 59 -6.12 28.27 3.19
CA ARG A 59 -7.30 27.39 3.31
C ARG A 59 -8.59 28.09 2.88
N SER A 60 -9.39 27.44 2.05
CA SER A 60 -10.71 27.91 1.61
C SER A 60 -11.77 27.76 2.72
N SER A 61 -12.73 28.68 2.76
CA SER A 61 -13.88 28.60 3.68
C SER A 61 -14.84 27.50 3.23
N MET A 62 -15.19 26.60 4.15
CA MET A 62 -16.10 25.48 3.95
C MET A 62 -17.01 25.31 5.19
N PRO A 63 -18.03 26.17 5.38
CA PRO A 63 -18.85 26.18 6.61
C PRO A 63 -19.66 24.90 6.85
N HIS A 64 -19.89 24.09 5.81
CA HIS A 64 -20.63 22.82 5.91
C HIS A 64 -19.78 21.67 6.50
N MET A 65 -18.46 21.85 6.63
CA MET A 65 -17.55 20.87 7.20
C MET A 65 -17.35 21.11 8.69
N LYS A 66 -17.16 20.03 9.44
CA LYS A 66 -16.73 20.11 10.84
C LYS A 66 -15.21 20.03 10.93
N CYS A 67 -14.60 20.84 11.77
CA CYS A 67 -13.16 20.90 11.94
C CYS A 67 -12.75 20.17 13.21
N VAL A 68 -11.85 19.21 13.06
CA VAL A 68 -11.18 18.54 14.17
C VAL A 68 -9.75 19.03 14.20
N CYS A 69 -9.36 19.73 15.26
CA CYS A 69 -8.00 20.22 15.44
C CYS A 69 -7.25 19.30 16.40
N PHE A 70 -6.09 18.79 16.01
CA PHE A 70 -5.18 18.11 16.93
C PHE A 70 -3.84 18.82 16.97
N LEU A 71 -3.56 19.51 18.08
CA LEU A 71 -2.49 20.50 18.14
C LEU A 71 -1.65 20.37 19.41
N GLN A 72 -0.38 20.76 19.31
CA GLN A 72 0.46 20.98 20.48
C GLN A 72 0.02 22.27 21.19
N PRO A 73 -0.02 22.33 22.53
CA PRO A 73 -0.28 23.56 23.28
C PRO A 73 0.94 24.50 23.27
N SER A 74 1.44 24.82 22.07
CA SER A 74 2.53 25.77 21.85
C SER A 74 1.98 27.16 21.54
N GLU A 75 2.74 28.22 21.82
CA GLU A 75 2.29 29.59 21.56
C GLU A 75 1.93 29.80 20.08
N ASP A 76 2.72 29.25 19.16
CA ASP A 76 2.47 29.31 17.71
C ASP A 76 1.15 28.63 17.32
N SER A 77 0.88 27.45 17.86
CA SER A 77 -0.37 26.71 17.60
C SER A 77 -1.58 27.43 18.21
N ILE A 78 -1.45 27.98 19.42
CA ILE A 78 -2.51 28.74 20.09
C ILE A 78 -2.81 30.03 19.34
N GLU A 79 -1.79 30.74 18.84
CA GLU A 79 -1.98 31.93 18.00
C GLU A 79 -2.66 31.57 16.68
N ALA A 80 -2.26 30.47 16.04
CA ALA A 80 -2.87 30.01 14.80
C ALA A 80 -4.35 29.62 14.99
N VAL A 81 -4.71 28.94 16.09
CA VAL A 81 -6.11 28.67 16.44
C VAL A 81 -6.86 29.95 16.78
N SER A 82 -6.23 30.87 17.51
CA SER A 82 -6.87 32.15 17.83
C SER A 82 -7.20 32.91 16.54
N ALA A 83 -6.29 32.95 15.57
CA ALA A 83 -6.55 33.56 14.27
C ALA A 83 -7.68 32.84 13.50
N GLU A 84 -7.72 31.51 13.57
CA GLU A 84 -8.78 30.70 12.96
C GLU A 84 -10.15 30.95 13.60
N LEU A 85 -10.24 31.09 14.93
CA LEU A 85 -11.50 31.33 15.64
C LEU A 85 -12.04 32.75 15.46
N ARG A 86 -11.17 33.74 15.23
CA ARG A 86 -11.59 35.11 14.86
C ARG A 86 -12.26 35.16 13.49
N GLU A 87 -11.84 34.32 12.57
CA GLU A 87 -12.39 34.25 11.20
C GLU A 87 -12.66 32.78 10.83
N PRO A 88 -13.71 32.15 11.41
CA PRO A 88 -13.93 30.72 11.29
C PRO A 88 -14.21 30.31 9.85
N LYS A 89 -13.40 29.38 9.34
CA LYS A 89 -13.53 28.81 7.99
C LYS A 89 -14.49 27.62 7.95
N TYR A 90 -14.77 26.99 9.09
CA TYR A 90 -15.60 25.79 9.22
C TYR A 90 -16.77 26.04 10.17
N GLY A 91 -17.80 25.18 10.13
CA GLY A 91 -19.04 25.42 10.89
C GLY A 91 -18.95 25.09 12.39
N GLU A 92 -18.12 24.13 12.77
CA GLU A 92 -17.91 23.70 14.16
C GLU A 92 -16.46 23.29 14.36
N TYR A 93 -15.91 23.53 15.55
CA TYR A 93 -14.53 23.17 15.92
C TYR A 93 -14.49 22.25 17.14
N TYR A 94 -13.71 21.19 17.03
CA TYR A 94 -13.39 20.24 18.09
C TYR A 94 -11.89 20.35 18.34
N LEU A 95 -11.52 20.96 19.47
CA LEU A 95 -10.13 21.28 19.79
C LEU A 95 -9.54 20.19 20.68
N TYR A 96 -8.57 19.46 20.15
CA TYR A 96 -7.83 18.44 20.87
C TYR A 96 -6.38 18.86 21.01
N PHE A 97 -5.85 18.83 22.24
CA PHE A 97 -4.48 19.21 22.54
C PHE A 97 -3.62 17.99 22.91
N SER A 98 -2.37 17.97 22.44
CA SER A 98 -1.44 16.85 22.67
C SER A 98 -0.97 16.74 24.13
N ASN A 99 -1.08 17.82 24.92
CA ASN A 99 -0.60 17.90 26.29
C ASN A 99 -1.51 18.81 27.15
N ILE A 100 -1.15 18.96 28.44
CA ILE A 100 -1.90 19.75 29.43
C ILE A 100 -2.04 21.20 28.98
N LEU A 101 -3.25 21.75 29.05
CA LEU A 101 -3.54 23.16 28.80
C LEU A 101 -3.52 23.99 30.08
N SER A 102 -2.97 25.20 29.99
CA SER A 102 -3.08 26.17 31.09
C SER A 102 -4.48 26.80 31.12
N LYS A 103 -4.96 27.14 32.31
CA LYS A 103 -6.24 27.84 32.47
C LYS A 103 -6.28 29.17 31.71
N ALA A 104 -5.17 29.90 31.69
CA ALA A 104 -5.04 31.16 30.95
C ALA A 104 -5.19 30.95 29.43
N THR A 105 -4.67 29.84 28.90
CA THR A 105 -4.84 29.47 27.48
C THR A 105 -6.30 29.18 27.16
N ILE A 106 -7.01 28.48 28.04
CA ILE A 106 -8.44 28.19 27.86
C ILE A 106 -9.27 29.47 27.89
N GLU A 107 -9.01 30.36 28.85
CA GLU A 107 -9.66 31.67 28.96
C GLU A 107 -9.42 32.52 27.70
N ARG A 108 -8.19 32.53 27.18
CA ARG A 108 -7.84 33.23 25.93
C ARG A 108 -8.59 32.65 24.72
N LEU A 109 -8.69 31.32 24.59
CA LEU A 109 -9.43 30.72 23.48
C LEU A 109 -10.93 31.01 23.58
N ALA A 110 -11.48 31.02 24.79
CA ALA A 110 -12.88 31.35 25.03
C ALA A 110 -13.20 32.83 24.72
N GLU A 111 -12.29 33.76 25.01
CA GLU A 111 -12.44 35.18 24.65
C GLU A 111 -12.45 35.40 23.13
N VAL A 112 -11.70 34.58 22.40
CA VAL A 112 -11.54 34.73 20.95
C VAL A 112 -12.67 34.07 20.14
N ASP A 113 -13.39 33.10 20.71
CA ASP A 113 -14.51 32.40 20.06
C ASP A 113 -15.81 33.23 20.08
N GLU A 114 -15.79 34.41 19.45
CA GLU A 114 -16.95 35.32 19.36
C GLU A 114 -18.15 34.70 18.62
N PHE A 115 -17.90 33.69 17.76
CA PHE A 115 -18.92 33.01 16.96
C PHE A 115 -19.46 31.73 17.62
N GLU A 116 -18.99 31.37 18.82
CA GLU A 116 -19.39 30.18 19.58
C GLU A 116 -19.32 28.88 18.75
N VAL A 117 -18.28 28.76 17.93
CA VAL A 117 -18.11 27.63 17.01
C VAL A 117 -17.40 26.44 17.67
N VAL A 118 -16.71 26.65 18.80
CA VAL A 118 -16.04 25.57 19.53
C VAL A 118 -17.08 24.73 20.28
N ARG A 119 -17.11 23.43 20.01
CA ARG A 119 -18.05 22.48 20.64
C ARG A 119 -17.41 21.66 21.75
N GLU A 120 -16.12 21.42 21.65
CA GLU A 120 -15.41 20.49 22.52
C GLU A 120 -13.95 20.90 22.64
N VAL A 121 -13.42 20.85 23.87
CA VAL A 121 -12.00 21.02 24.17
C VAL A 121 -11.55 19.84 25.01
N GLN A 122 -10.60 19.06 24.52
CA GLN A 122 -10.08 17.88 25.22
C GLN A 122 -8.56 17.76 25.14
N GLU A 123 -7.98 17.10 26.13
CA GLU A 123 -6.57 16.77 26.20
C GLU A 123 -6.37 15.29 25.83
N TYR A 124 -5.62 15.03 24.76
CA TYR A 124 -5.19 13.71 24.36
C TYR A 124 -3.67 13.65 24.38
N PHE A 125 -3.13 12.91 25.35
CA PHE A 125 -1.71 12.79 25.67
C PHE A 125 -0.88 11.99 24.64
N ALA A 126 -1.01 12.34 23.35
CA ALA A 126 -0.25 11.82 22.23
C ALA A 126 0.79 12.84 21.77
N ASP A 127 1.75 13.15 22.65
CA ASP A 127 2.76 14.20 22.45
C ASP A 127 4.16 13.65 22.10
N TYR A 128 4.21 12.48 21.48
CA TYR A 128 5.43 11.78 21.09
C TYR A 128 5.19 10.98 19.81
N ALA A 129 6.26 10.73 19.04
CA ALA A 129 6.23 9.94 17.82
C ALA A 129 6.31 8.43 18.15
N PRO A 130 5.26 7.63 17.83
CA PRO A 130 5.26 6.19 18.09
C PRO A 130 5.93 5.45 16.92
N LEU A 131 7.21 5.12 17.05
CA LEU A 131 8.00 4.53 15.95
C LEU A 131 7.83 3.01 15.84
N LEU A 132 7.83 2.32 16.98
CA LEU A 132 7.56 0.88 17.10
C LEU A 132 6.75 0.64 18.39
N PRO A 133 6.11 -0.53 18.58
CA PRO A 133 5.37 -0.82 19.81
C PRO A 133 6.17 -0.60 21.11
N CYS A 134 7.48 -0.84 21.06
CA CYS A 134 8.42 -0.63 22.17
C CYS A 134 9.39 0.56 21.97
N LEU A 135 9.11 1.45 21.01
CA LEU A 135 9.99 2.59 20.68
C LEU A 135 9.21 3.89 20.46
N PHE A 136 9.58 4.96 21.17
CA PHE A 136 9.08 6.31 20.92
C PHE A 136 10.19 7.35 20.83
N SER A 137 9.89 8.48 20.21
CA SER A 137 10.78 9.65 20.09
C SER A 137 10.01 10.92 20.42
N LEU A 138 10.64 11.90 21.06
CA LEU A 138 10.04 13.22 21.26
C LEU A 138 10.18 14.14 20.04
N ASN A 139 10.86 13.68 18.99
CA ASN A 139 11.18 14.42 17.76
C ASN A 139 11.88 15.76 18.02
N HIS A 140 12.68 15.81 19.08
CA HIS A 140 13.56 16.92 19.38
C HIS A 140 14.98 16.55 18.94
N THR A 141 15.26 16.70 17.64
CA THR A 141 16.62 16.58 17.08
C THR A 141 17.38 17.88 17.37
N PRO A 142 18.44 17.85 18.17
CA PRO A 142 19.11 19.09 18.56
C PRO A 142 19.84 19.73 17.38
N THR A 143 19.62 21.03 17.20
CA THR A 143 20.29 21.88 16.21
C THR A 143 20.69 23.19 16.88
N THR A 144 21.45 24.06 16.19
CA THR A 144 21.83 25.38 16.73
C THR A 144 20.60 26.21 17.15
N ASP A 145 19.49 26.13 16.40
CA ASP A 145 18.24 26.84 16.72
C ASP A 145 17.40 26.17 17.83
N ARG A 146 17.61 24.87 18.07
CA ARG A 146 16.88 24.06 19.05
C ARG A 146 17.87 23.26 19.88
N PRO A 147 18.69 23.92 20.72
CA PRO A 147 19.73 23.25 21.47
C PRO A 147 19.15 22.36 22.57
N LEU A 148 19.82 21.24 22.83
CA LEU A 148 19.51 20.36 23.97
C LEU A 148 20.21 20.84 25.24
N TYR A 149 21.47 21.23 25.09
CA TYR A 149 22.35 21.67 26.17
C TYR A 149 22.26 23.18 26.37
N GLY A 150 22.41 23.63 27.62
CA GLY A 150 22.62 25.03 27.96
C GLY A 150 24.09 25.42 27.79
N SER A 151 24.66 26.15 28.75
CA SER A 151 26.06 26.62 28.70
C SER A 151 27.10 25.56 29.08
N SER A 152 26.69 24.35 29.46
CA SER A 152 27.61 23.26 29.81
C SER A 152 27.01 21.88 29.51
N PRO A 153 27.83 20.83 29.38
CA PRO A 153 27.35 19.47 29.11
C PRO A 153 26.36 18.91 30.13
N ASN A 154 26.34 19.44 31.36
CA ASN A 154 25.47 18.97 32.45
C ASN A 154 24.23 19.85 32.68
N THR A 155 24.00 20.86 31.83
CA THR A 155 22.90 21.81 32.00
C THR A 155 21.95 21.69 30.81
N TRP A 156 20.66 21.63 31.10
CA TRP A 156 19.61 21.68 30.07
C TRP A 156 19.42 23.07 29.50
N ASP A 157 19.11 23.15 28.21
CA ASP A 157 18.32 24.28 27.71
C ASP A 157 16.91 24.25 28.34
N SER A 158 16.36 25.42 28.62
CA SER A 158 15.09 25.54 29.35
C SER A 158 13.91 24.99 28.54
N ARG A 159 13.86 25.27 27.23
CA ARG A 159 12.78 24.80 26.35
C ARG A 159 12.90 23.30 26.10
N ALA A 160 14.13 22.79 25.93
CA ALA A 160 14.37 21.37 25.75
C ALA A 160 13.98 20.53 26.99
N LEU A 161 14.23 21.05 28.20
CA LEU A 161 13.81 20.40 29.44
C LEU A 161 12.28 20.34 29.54
N GLU A 162 11.60 21.46 29.34
CA GLU A 162 10.13 21.53 29.40
C GLU A 162 9.50 20.56 28.39
N ARG A 163 9.99 20.56 27.13
CA ARG A 163 9.56 19.64 26.09
C ARG A 163 9.75 18.18 26.49
N SER A 164 10.89 17.85 27.13
CA SER A 164 11.21 16.49 27.57
C SER A 164 10.30 16.03 28.71
N VAL A 165 10.01 16.91 29.67
CA VAL A 165 9.07 16.66 30.77
C VAL A 165 7.67 16.41 30.21
N GLN A 166 7.16 17.31 29.36
CA GLN A 166 5.86 17.20 28.70
C GLN A 166 5.72 15.88 27.93
N GLY A 167 6.73 15.51 27.14
CA GLY A 167 6.73 14.28 26.35
C GLY A 167 6.71 13.00 27.21
N ILE A 168 7.51 12.96 28.28
CA ILE A 168 7.50 11.81 29.21
C ILE A 168 6.16 11.70 29.92
N ILE A 169 5.61 12.82 30.42
CA ILE A 169 4.29 12.83 31.06
C ILE A 169 3.22 12.32 30.09
N ALA A 170 3.25 12.74 28.83
CA ALA A 170 2.32 12.23 27.83
C ALA A 170 2.41 10.70 27.64
N VAL A 171 3.63 10.13 27.58
CA VAL A 171 3.83 8.67 27.53
C VAL A 171 3.28 7.97 28.77
N LEU A 172 3.46 8.55 29.96
CA LEU A 172 2.99 7.96 31.20
C LEU A 172 1.46 7.97 31.29
N LEU A 173 0.82 9.07 30.88
CA LEU A 173 -0.64 9.22 30.85
C LEU A 173 -1.27 8.33 29.77
N SER A 174 -0.69 8.27 28.57
CA SER A 174 -1.18 7.42 27.48
C SER A 174 -1.16 5.92 27.85
N LEU A 175 -0.13 5.48 28.57
CA LEU A 175 0.01 4.10 29.05
C LEU A 175 -0.67 3.84 30.40
N LYS A 176 -1.18 4.89 31.05
CA LYS A 176 -1.76 4.87 32.40
C LYS A 176 -0.80 4.25 33.43
N LYS A 177 0.42 4.78 33.50
CA LYS A 177 1.49 4.29 34.38
C LYS A 177 1.98 5.39 35.32
N LYS A 178 2.06 5.07 36.60
CA LYS A 178 2.71 5.90 37.64
C LYS A 178 3.99 5.21 38.10
N PRO A 179 5.15 5.53 37.51
CA PRO A 179 6.39 4.81 37.75
C PRO A 179 7.17 5.35 38.97
N VAL A 180 8.01 4.48 39.52
CA VAL A 180 9.11 4.86 40.39
C VAL A 180 10.29 5.29 39.52
N ILE A 181 10.98 6.36 39.88
CA ILE A 181 12.03 6.95 39.04
C ILE A 181 13.43 6.57 39.55
N ARG A 182 14.26 6.05 38.64
CA ARG A 182 15.72 5.91 38.79
C ARG A 182 16.42 6.69 37.69
N TYR A 183 17.60 7.21 37.99
CA TYR A 183 18.36 8.03 37.03
C TYR A 183 19.87 7.80 37.17
N GLU A 184 20.64 8.14 36.14
CA GLU A 184 22.11 8.15 36.20
C GLU A 184 22.64 9.27 37.09
N LYS A 185 23.34 8.93 38.17
CA LYS A 185 23.81 9.89 39.18
C LYS A 185 24.78 10.92 38.62
N MET A 186 25.68 10.51 37.72
CA MET A 186 26.67 11.40 37.10
C MET A 186 26.05 12.41 36.13
N SER A 187 24.83 12.17 35.65
CA SER A 187 24.12 13.10 34.78
C SER A 187 23.29 14.09 35.59
N GLY A 188 23.77 15.34 35.66
CA GLY A 188 23.00 16.45 36.21
C GLY A 188 21.68 16.68 35.45
N MET A 189 21.68 16.41 34.15
CA MET A 189 20.50 16.50 33.28
C MET A 189 19.45 15.44 33.63
N ALA A 190 19.85 14.18 33.78
CA ALA A 190 18.95 13.08 34.16
C ALA A 190 18.31 13.34 35.52
N LYS A 191 19.09 13.81 36.51
CA LYS A 191 18.57 14.18 37.83
C LYS A 191 17.54 15.32 37.76
N LYS A 192 17.83 16.38 36.99
CA LYS A 192 16.91 17.52 36.85
C LYS A 192 15.59 17.09 36.19
N LEU A 193 15.67 16.26 35.15
CA LEU A 193 14.50 15.71 34.47
C LEU A 193 13.67 14.80 35.42
N ALA A 194 14.34 13.95 36.20
CA ALA A 194 13.68 13.10 37.20
C ALA A 194 12.86 13.93 38.20
N ASN A 195 13.45 15.00 38.74
CA ASN A 195 12.78 15.90 39.69
C ASN A 195 11.52 16.55 39.10
N GLU A 196 11.59 17.08 37.88
CA GLU A 196 10.44 17.75 37.25
C GLU A 196 9.33 16.76 36.91
N VAL A 197 9.66 15.56 36.43
CA VAL A 197 8.66 14.50 36.18
C VAL A 197 7.97 14.08 37.48
N GLN A 198 8.73 13.92 38.58
CA GLN A 198 8.15 13.60 39.90
C GLN A 198 7.22 14.71 40.40
N ARG A 199 7.59 15.98 40.21
CA ARG A 199 6.78 17.13 40.61
C ARG A 199 5.39 17.08 39.99
N ILE A 200 5.29 16.76 38.70
CA ILE A 200 4.00 16.64 38.00
C ILE A 200 3.26 15.35 38.40
N GLN A 201 3.97 14.23 38.59
CA GLN A 201 3.35 12.99 39.07
C GLN A 201 2.74 13.09 40.49
N ALA A 202 3.18 14.07 41.29
CA ALA A 202 2.61 14.34 42.60
C ALA A 202 1.18 14.93 42.51
N GLU A 203 0.77 15.46 41.35
CA GLU A 203 -0.60 15.92 41.11
C GLU A 203 -1.55 14.71 41.05
N SER A 204 -2.34 14.53 42.12
CA SER A 204 -3.11 13.30 42.34
C SER A 204 -4.24 13.08 41.35
N THR A 205 -4.80 14.13 40.75
CA THR A 205 -5.98 14.03 39.87
C THR A 205 -5.67 13.41 38.51
N LEU A 206 -4.50 13.68 37.93
CA LEU A 206 -4.10 13.16 36.62
C LEU A 206 -3.55 11.72 36.68
N PHE A 207 -2.94 11.36 37.81
CA PHE A 207 -2.28 10.06 38.01
C PHE A 207 -3.03 9.12 38.96
N ASP A 208 -4.34 9.30 39.14
CA ASP A 208 -5.20 8.40 39.92
C ASP A 208 -5.51 7.12 39.12
N PHE A 209 -4.50 6.26 39.00
CA PHE A 209 -4.60 4.97 38.35
C PHE A 209 -4.71 3.86 39.39
N ARG A 210 -5.37 2.76 39.01
CA ARG A 210 -5.36 1.54 39.81
C ARG A 210 -3.91 1.08 40.05
N LEU A 211 -3.49 1.05 41.31
CA LEU A 211 -2.16 0.61 41.70
C LEU A 211 -1.90 -0.81 41.20
N THR A 212 -0.75 -1.01 40.53
CA THR A 212 -0.28 -2.32 40.10
C THR A 212 0.41 -3.04 41.26
N GLN A 213 0.41 -4.38 41.25
CA GLN A 213 1.09 -5.19 42.28
C GLN A 213 2.60 -4.90 42.36
N VAL A 214 3.23 -4.64 41.21
CA VAL A 214 4.61 -4.17 41.10
C VAL A 214 4.57 -2.80 40.43
N ALA A 215 5.19 -1.80 41.05
CA ALA A 215 5.26 -0.46 40.48
C ALA A 215 6.08 -0.46 39.17
N PRO A 216 5.63 0.24 38.11
CA PRO A 216 6.44 0.41 36.91
C PRO A 216 7.70 1.21 37.24
N LEU A 217 8.77 1.01 36.48
CA LEU A 217 10.05 1.71 36.66
C LEU A 217 10.29 2.66 35.48
N LEU A 218 10.63 3.91 35.77
CA LEU A 218 11.17 4.86 34.81
C LEU A 218 12.67 4.99 35.06
N LEU A 219 13.49 4.60 34.08
CA LEU A 219 14.94 4.68 34.11
C LEU A 219 15.41 5.79 33.15
N ILE A 220 15.98 6.86 33.70
CA ILE A 220 16.49 7.99 32.93
C ILE A 220 18.00 7.86 32.77
N LEU A 221 18.43 7.77 31.51
CA LEU A 221 19.83 7.59 31.10
C LEU A 221 20.31 8.79 30.29
N ASP A 222 21.61 8.97 30.16
CA ASP A 222 22.25 10.04 29.39
C ASP A 222 23.14 9.47 28.29
N ARG A 223 22.95 9.94 27.06
CA ARG A 223 23.71 9.51 25.88
C ARG A 223 25.22 9.67 26.06
N ARG A 224 25.67 10.63 26.88
CA ARG A 224 27.09 10.82 27.17
C ARG A 224 27.75 9.61 27.82
N ASN A 225 26.99 8.74 28.49
CA ASN A 225 27.51 7.52 29.08
C ASN A 225 27.91 6.48 28.01
N ASP A 226 27.22 6.47 26.86
CA ASP A 226 27.51 5.60 25.71
C ASP A 226 27.57 6.40 24.39
N PRO A 227 28.71 7.04 24.10
CA PRO A 227 28.94 7.73 22.83
C PRO A 227 29.36 6.80 21.69
N VAL A 228 29.61 5.51 21.95
CA VAL A 228 30.12 4.56 20.95
C VAL A 228 29.00 4.05 20.07
N THR A 229 27.91 3.56 20.67
CA THR A 229 26.74 3.02 19.96
C THR A 229 26.26 3.90 18.78
N PRO A 230 26.03 5.21 18.92
CA PRO A 230 25.58 6.05 17.81
C PRO A 230 26.64 6.28 16.70
N LEU A 231 27.93 6.04 16.96
CA LEU A 231 29.01 6.27 15.99
C LEU A 231 29.30 5.06 15.10
N LEU A 232 28.78 3.88 15.44
CA LEU A 232 29.06 2.63 14.72
C LEU A 232 28.21 2.48 13.48
N SER A 233 28.82 1.93 12.43
CA SER A 233 28.11 1.52 11.22
C SER A 233 27.15 0.38 11.53
N GLN A 234 25.92 0.52 11.06
CA GLN A 234 24.82 -0.38 11.41
C GLN A 234 24.55 -1.38 10.29
N TRP A 235 24.40 -2.66 10.65
CA TRP A 235 24.29 -3.79 9.70
C TRP A 235 22.95 -4.54 9.77
N THR A 236 21.97 -3.96 10.46
CA THR A 236 20.61 -4.50 10.57
C THR A 236 19.66 -3.62 9.80
N TYR A 237 18.63 -4.19 9.15
CA TYR A 237 17.91 -3.51 8.09
C TYR A 237 17.42 -2.09 8.44
N GLN A 238 16.64 -1.93 9.52
CA GLN A 238 16.12 -0.60 9.92
C GLN A 238 17.25 0.37 10.30
N ALA A 239 18.21 -0.08 11.10
CA ALA A 239 19.31 0.75 11.57
C ALA A 239 20.22 1.19 10.42
N MET A 240 20.49 0.30 9.47
CA MET A 240 21.30 0.56 8.29
C MET A 240 20.64 1.57 7.34
N VAL A 241 19.32 1.46 7.14
CA VAL A 241 18.56 2.47 6.36
C VAL A 241 18.65 3.84 7.03
N HIS A 242 18.47 3.92 8.35
CA HIS A 242 18.58 5.20 9.06
C HIS A 242 20.00 5.78 9.06
N GLU A 243 21.02 4.93 9.11
CA GLU A 243 22.42 5.33 9.08
C GLU A 243 22.83 5.90 7.72
N LEU A 244 22.45 5.24 6.61
CA LEU A 244 22.92 5.60 5.28
C LEU A 244 21.99 6.53 4.50
N LEU A 245 20.66 6.38 4.67
CA LEU A 245 19.65 7.12 3.91
C LEU A 245 18.84 8.08 4.79
N GLY A 246 18.79 7.81 6.10
CA GLY A 246 17.98 8.58 7.04
C GLY A 246 16.51 8.17 7.01
N ILE A 247 15.96 7.88 8.18
CA ILE A 247 14.52 7.68 8.38
C ILE A 247 13.99 8.87 9.15
N GLN A 248 13.10 9.65 8.54
CA GLN A 248 12.45 10.78 9.18
C GLN A 248 10.94 10.55 9.23
N ASN A 249 10.40 10.34 10.44
CA ASN A 249 8.97 10.09 10.65
C ASN A 249 8.40 8.95 9.76
N GLY A 250 9.15 7.85 9.65
CA GLY A 250 8.76 6.70 8.84
C GLY A 250 8.94 6.88 7.34
N ARG A 251 9.55 7.99 6.88
CA ARG A 251 9.83 8.26 5.45
C ARG A 251 11.32 8.29 5.16
N VAL A 252 11.67 7.87 3.95
CA VAL A 252 13.03 7.87 3.40
C VAL A 252 13.02 8.58 2.06
N ASN A 253 13.92 9.55 1.91
CA ASN A 253 14.06 10.31 0.67
C ASN A 253 15.14 9.67 -0.21
N LEU A 254 14.75 9.21 -1.39
CA LEU A 254 15.63 8.62 -2.41
C LEU A 254 15.83 9.53 -3.63
N SER A 255 15.45 10.80 -3.55
CA SER A 255 15.57 11.74 -4.69
C SER A 255 17.01 11.96 -5.17
N MET A 256 18.01 11.66 -4.33
CA MET A 256 19.44 11.74 -4.67
C MET A 256 20.01 10.42 -5.23
N VAL A 257 19.20 9.35 -5.31
CA VAL A 257 19.62 8.05 -5.82
C VAL A 257 19.63 8.09 -7.35
N PRO A 258 20.70 7.59 -8.01
CA PRO A 258 20.78 7.56 -9.47
C PRO A 258 19.67 6.66 -10.07
N ASP A 259 19.12 7.08 -11.21
CA ASP A 259 18.11 6.33 -11.98
C ASP A 259 16.84 5.93 -11.18
N ILE A 260 16.46 6.71 -10.17
CA ILE A 260 15.28 6.45 -9.35
C ILE A 260 13.99 6.73 -10.12
N GLN A 261 13.02 5.82 -10.01
CA GLN A 261 11.69 6.06 -10.54
C GLN A 261 11.00 7.19 -9.75
N PRO A 262 10.28 8.13 -10.40
CA PRO A 262 9.63 9.23 -9.69
C PRO A 262 8.70 8.79 -8.55
N GLU A 263 8.02 7.65 -8.74
CA GLU A 263 7.13 7.03 -7.75
C GLU A 263 7.85 6.52 -6.49
N LEU A 264 9.17 6.31 -6.56
CA LEU A 264 10.02 5.82 -5.47
C LEU A 264 10.95 6.90 -4.89
N SER A 265 10.76 8.17 -5.28
CA SER A 265 11.54 9.30 -4.76
C SER A 265 11.36 9.51 -3.27
N GLU A 266 10.18 9.23 -2.73
CA GLU A 266 9.90 9.19 -1.30
C GLU A 266 9.21 7.86 -0.95
N ILE A 267 9.76 7.17 0.04
CA ILE A 267 9.32 5.84 0.44
C ILE A 267 8.90 5.85 1.91
N THR A 268 7.79 5.16 2.22
CA THR A 268 7.34 4.94 3.60
C THR A 268 7.76 3.56 4.11
N LEU A 269 8.36 3.54 5.32
CA LEU A 269 8.83 2.39 6.07
C LEU A 269 8.19 2.34 7.46
N THR A 270 7.10 1.59 7.56
CA THR A 270 6.29 1.43 8.77
C THR A 270 5.91 -0.04 8.94
N THR A 271 6.09 -0.59 10.15
CA THR A 271 5.87 -2.02 10.42
C THR A 271 4.39 -2.42 10.42
N SER A 272 3.47 -1.47 10.55
CA SER A 272 2.01 -1.72 10.55
C SER A 272 1.44 -1.95 9.16
N THR A 273 1.98 -1.28 8.14
CA THR A 273 1.46 -1.32 6.76
C THR A 273 2.31 -2.16 5.82
N ASP A 274 3.52 -2.54 6.23
CA ASP A 274 4.48 -3.27 5.41
C ASP A 274 4.87 -4.61 6.03
N PRO A 275 4.29 -5.73 5.53
CA PRO A 275 4.57 -7.06 6.05
C PRO A 275 6.02 -7.51 5.88
N PHE A 276 6.69 -7.11 4.79
CA PHE A 276 8.07 -7.52 4.54
C PHE A 276 9.01 -6.80 5.52
N PHE A 277 8.83 -5.49 5.68
CA PHE A 277 9.58 -4.74 6.68
C PHE A 277 9.31 -5.24 8.10
N GLN A 278 8.05 -5.53 8.47
CA GLN A 278 7.70 -6.07 9.78
C GLN A 278 8.42 -7.39 10.11
N ALA A 279 8.59 -8.27 9.12
CA ALA A 279 9.28 -9.54 9.30
C ALA A 279 10.82 -9.39 9.37
N HIS A 280 11.38 -8.38 8.68
CA HIS A 280 12.83 -8.31 8.43
C HIS A 280 13.53 -7.04 8.95
N TYR A 281 12.84 -6.11 9.64
CA TYR A 281 13.45 -4.87 10.12
C TYR A 281 14.65 -5.08 11.07
N MET A 282 14.69 -6.21 11.77
CA MET A 282 15.79 -6.61 12.69
C MET A 282 16.82 -7.54 12.05
N ALA A 283 16.59 -7.99 10.82
CA ALA A 283 17.45 -8.95 10.13
C ALA A 283 18.81 -8.33 9.78
N THR A 284 19.85 -9.16 9.76
CA THR A 284 21.18 -8.73 9.33
C THR A 284 21.20 -8.50 7.82
N PHE A 285 22.14 -7.67 7.34
CA PHE A 285 22.26 -7.38 5.90
C PHE A 285 22.50 -8.65 5.05
N GLY A 286 23.22 -9.64 5.59
CA GLY A 286 23.43 -10.94 4.92
C GLY A 286 22.13 -11.76 4.80
N ASP A 287 21.37 -11.87 5.89
CA ASP A 287 20.09 -12.59 5.90
C ASP A 287 19.03 -11.89 5.05
N LEU A 288 19.07 -10.55 5.03
CA LEU A 288 18.18 -9.70 4.24
C LEU A 288 18.33 -9.96 2.74
N GLY A 289 19.56 -10.10 2.23
CA GLY A 289 19.81 -10.40 0.82
C GLY A 289 19.17 -11.73 0.39
N THR A 290 19.24 -12.76 1.23
CA THR A 290 18.60 -14.06 0.99
C THR A 290 17.08 -13.96 1.05
N SER A 291 16.56 -13.27 2.07
CA SER A 291 15.11 -13.06 2.27
C SER A 291 14.50 -12.26 1.11
N LEU A 292 15.20 -11.25 0.61
CA LEU A 292 14.80 -10.45 -0.54
C LEU A 292 14.80 -11.28 -1.83
N ARG A 293 15.81 -12.12 -2.05
CA ARG A 293 15.84 -13.03 -3.21
C ARG A 293 14.63 -13.96 -3.21
N ASN A 294 14.31 -14.55 -2.06
CA ASN A 294 13.13 -15.40 -1.87
C ASN A 294 11.84 -14.60 -2.12
N TYR A 295 11.78 -13.35 -1.66
CA TYR A 295 10.62 -12.47 -1.87
C TYR A 295 10.42 -12.15 -3.36
N VAL A 296 11.49 -11.82 -4.10
CA VAL A 296 11.45 -11.60 -5.55
C VAL A 296 11.05 -12.88 -6.30
N GLN A 297 11.58 -14.05 -5.91
CA GLN A 297 11.20 -15.33 -6.52
C GLN A 297 9.72 -15.68 -6.26
N SER A 298 9.22 -15.38 -5.06
CA SER A 298 7.80 -15.56 -4.72
C SER A 298 6.89 -14.62 -5.53
N TYR A 299 7.36 -13.40 -5.81
CA TYR A 299 6.66 -12.47 -6.68
C TYR A 299 6.69 -12.92 -8.14
N GLN A 300 7.84 -13.37 -8.65
CA GLN A 300 7.99 -13.86 -10.02
C GLN A 300 7.12 -15.10 -10.28
N SER A 301 7.08 -16.06 -9.35
CA SER A 301 6.22 -17.24 -9.48
C SER A 301 4.73 -16.88 -9.52
N ARG A 302 4.28 -15.94 -8.68
CA ARG A 302 2.91 -15.40 -8.73
C ARG A 302 2.64 -14.60 -10.01
N SER A 303 3.61 -13.81 -10.47
CA SER A 303 3.53 -13.03 -11.71
C SER A 303 3.43 -13.91 -12.96
N LEU A 304 4.13 -15.06 -12.97
CA LEU A 304 4.05 -16.02 -14.07
C LEU A 304 2.67 -16.71 -14.10
N ALA A 305 2.13 -17.07 -12.93
CA ALA A 305 0.80 -17.65 -12.80
C ALA A 305 -0.34 -16.67 -13.15
N GLN A 306 -0.10 -15.37 -13.02
CA GLN A 306 -1.05 -14.29 -13.32
C GLN A 306 -0.66 -13.52 -14.60
N SER A 307 0.18 -14.08 -15.45
CA SER A 307 0.59 -13.42 -16.69
C SER A 307 -0.57 -13.43 -17.72
N PRO A 308 -0.71 -12.39 -18.58
CA PRO A 308 -1.79 -12.34 -19.58
C PRO A 308 -1.81 -13.55 -20.52
N SER A 309 -0.65 -14.18 -20.73
CA SER A 309 -0.46 -15.38 -21.55
C SER A 309 -0.84 -16.69 -20.84
N ALA A 310 -1.04 -16.69 -19.53
CA ALA A 310 -1.51 -17.83 -18.75
C ALA A 310 -3.05 -17.89 -18.64
N ILE A 311 -3.75 -16.83 -19.08
CA ILE A 311 -5.21 -16.73 -19.04
C ILE A 311 -5.81 -17.51 -20.21
N ASN A 312 -6.17 -18.78 -19.96
CA ASN A 312 -6.75 -19.66 -20.98
C ASN A 312 -8.26 -19.91 -20.79
N SER A 313 -8.82 -19.50 -19.65
CA SER A 313 -10.24 -19.68 -19.33
C SER A 313 -10.88 -18.43 -18.72
N ILE A 314 -12.20 -18.38 -18.78
CA ILE A 314 -13.01 -17.32 -18.17
C ILE A 314 -12.90 -17.36 -16.63
N SER A 315 -12.75 -18.55 -16.05
CA SER A 315 -12.43 -18.70 -14.62
C SER A 315 -11.08 -18.08 -14.26
N ASP A 316 -10.07 -18.22 -15.13
CA ASP A 316 -8.76 -17.60 -14.92
C ASP A 316 -8.83 -16.08 -15.02
N MET A 317 -9.66 -15.54 -15.93
CA MET A 317 -9.93 -14.10 -16.00
C MET A 317 -10.59 -13.58 -14.71
N LYS A 318 -11.56 -14.30 -14.15
CA LYS A 318 -12.19 -13.92 -12.87
C LYS A 318 -11.17 -13.89 -11.75
N ARG A 319 -10.39 -14.96 -11.61
CA ARG A 319 -9.34 -15.08 -10.59
C ARG A 319 -8.29 -13.98 -10.73
N PHE A 320 -7.84 -13.71 -11.96
CA PHE A 320 -6.91 -12.63 -12.25
C PHE A 320 -7.48 -11.28 -11.79
N VAL A 321 -8.73 -10.96 -12.12
CA VAL A 321 -9.36 -9.68 -11.72
C VAL A 321 -9.51 -9.55 -10.20
N GLU A 322 -9.84 -10.63 -9.50
CA GLU A 322 -9.95 -10.65 -8.04
C GLU A 322 -8.59 -10.48 -7.35
N GLU A 323 -7.54 -11.13 -7.87
CA GLU A 323 -6.20 -11.13 -7.27
C GLU A 323 -5.32 -9.95 -7.74
N TYR A 324 -5.66 -9.28 -8.85
CA TYR A 324 -4.83 -8.22 -9.46
C TYR A 324 -4.55 -7.01 -8.54
N PRO A 325 -5.51 -6.48 -7.74
CA PRO A 325 -5.23 -5.38 -6.82
C PRO A 325 -4.18 -5.74 -5.77
N GLU A 326 -4.28 -6.95 -5.20
CA GLU A 326 -3.32 -7.47 -4.22
C GLU A 326 -1.95 -7.74 -4.87
N PHE A 327 -1.95 -8.27 -6.09
CA PHE A 327 -0.72 -8.44 -6.89
C PHE A 327 -0.02 -7.10 -7.16
N ARG A 328 -0.76 -6.05 -7.51
CA ARG A 328 -0.19 -4.71 -7.74
C ARG A 328 0.41 -4.11 -6.47
N LYS A 329 -0.27 -4.25 -5.31
CA LYS A 329 0.28 -3.85 -4.01
C LYS A 329 1.57 -4.60 -3.69
N LEU A 330 1.57 -5.92 -3.92
CA LEU A 330 2.74 -6.76 -3.72
C LEU A 330 3.91 -6.32 -4.62
N GLY A 331 3.65 -6.07 -5.90
CA GLY A 331 4.67 -5.59 -6.86
C GLY A 331 5.28 -4.26 -6.43
N GLY A 332 4.46 -3.30 -5.99
CA GLY A 332 4.94 -2.05 -5.41
C GLY A 332 5.83 -2.27 -4.18
N ASN A 333 5.42 -3.17 -3.26
CA ASN A 333 6.19 -3.46 -2.05
C ASN A 333 7.52 -4.17 -2.36
N VAL A 334 7.52 -5.11 -3.32
CA VAL A 334 8.75 -5.78 -3.79
C VAL A 334 9.69 -4.76 -4.41
N SER A 335 9.20 -3.91 -5.33
CA SER A 335 10.02 -2.88 -5.97
C SER A 335 10.64 -1.94 -4.95
N LYS A 336 9.87 -1.51 -3.94
CA LYS A 336 10.33 -0.66 -2.84
C LYS A 336 11.56 -1.24 -2.12
N HIS A 337 11.49 -2.50 -1.69
CA HIS A 337 12.60 -3.14 -0.95
C HIS A 337 13.78 -3.52 -1.84
N VAL A 338 13.53 -3.89 -3.10
CA VAL A 338 14.61 -4.14 -4.08
C VAL A 338 15.42 -2.87 -4.30
N THR A 339 14.75 -1.73 -4.52
CA THR A 339 15.40 -0.43 -4.69
C THR A 339 16.18 -0.03 -3.45
N LEU A 340 15.58 -0.13 -2.26
CA LEU A 340 16.27 0.21 -1.00
C LEU A 340 17.51 -0.66 -0.77
N VAL A 341 17.40 -1.98 -0.88
CA VAL A 341 18.54 -2.88 -0.63
C VAL A 341 19.60 -2.74 -1.73
N GLY A 342 19.20 -2.49 -2.98
CA GLY A 342 20.12 -2.17 -4.07
C GLY A 342 20.95 -0.92 -3.77
N GLU A 343 20.31 0.15 -3.28
CA GLU A 343 21.02 1.37 -2.91
C GLU A 343 21.92 1.17 -1.68
N LEU A 344 21.46 0.43 -0.66
CA LEU A 344 22.32 0.08 0.48
C LEU A 344 23.58 -0.67 0.04
N SER A 345 23.44 -1.65 -0.87
CA SER A 345 24.59 -2.38 -1.43
C SER A 345 25.55 -1.45 -2.15
N ARG A 346 25.03 -0.54 -2.98
CA ARG A 346 25.83 0.44 -3.72
C ARG A 346 26.62 1.36 -2.79
N LEU A 347 26.00 1.83 -1.71
CA LEU A 347 26.67 2.69 -0.71
C LEU A 347 27.74 1.94 0.08
N VAL A 348 27.48 0.70 0.48
CA VAL A 348 28.46 -0.16 1.16
C VAL A 348 29.72 -0.36 0.33
N GLU A 349 29.55 -0.63 -0.97
CA GLU A 349 30.67 -0.81 -1.91
C GLU A 349 31.40 0.50 -2.20
N ARG A 350 30.66 1.59 -2.48
CA ARG A 350 31.24 2.90 -2.80
C ARG A 350 32.09 3.46 -1.66
N ASP A 351 31.60 3.34 -0.43
CA ASP A 351 32.21 3.99 0.74
C ASP A 351 33.12 3.04 1.54
N HIS A 352 33.38 1.83 1.00
CA HIS A 352 34.20 0.78 1.63
C HIS A 352 33.78 0.46 3.07
N LEU A 353 32.46 0.38 3.31
CA LEU A 353 31.92 0.29 4.67
C LEU A 353 32.24 -1.03 5.37
N LEU A 354 32.54 -2.11 4.63
CA LEU A 354 32.96 -3.39 5.23
C LEU A 354 34.31 -3.24 5.96
N ASP A 355 35.30 -2.62 5.31
CA ASP A 355 36.63 -2.39 5.89
C ASP A 355 36.56 -1.43 7.09
N VAL A 356 35.75 -0.37 6.96
CA VAL A 356 35.48 0.59 8.05
C VAL A 356 34.79 -0.12 9.22
N GLY A 357 33.75 -0.90 8.93
CA GLY A 357 32.95 -1.60 9.93
C GLY A 357 33.75 -2.62 10.73
N GLU A 358 34.69 -3.35 10.11
CA GLU A 358 35.58 -4.28 10.82
C GLU A 358 36.45 -3.55 11.85
N ILE A 359 37.03 -2.41 11.47
CA ILE A 359 37.86 -1.58 12.37
C ILE A 359 37.00 -0.97 13.48
N GLU A 360 35.81 -0.45 13.16
CA GLU A 360 34.89 0.10 14.15
C GLU A 360 34.52 -0.93 15.22
N GLN A 361 34.19 -2.16 14.81
CA GLN A 361 33.87 -3.25 15.73
C GLN A 361 35.09 -3.64 16.59
N GLY A 362 36.29 -3.67 16.01
CA GLY A 362 37.51 -3.95 16.76
C GLY A 362 37.88 -2.85 17.75
N LEU A 363 37.57 -1.58 17.47
CA LEU A 363 37.74 -0.46 18.41
C LEU A 363 36.69 -0.44 19.52
N ALA A 364 35.46 -0.85 19.20
CA ALA A 364 34.35 -0.88 20.15
C ALA A 364 34.42 -2.10 21.11
N THR A 365 35.04 -3.20 20.69
CA THR A 365 35.08 -4.46 21.45
C THR A 365 36.47 -4.77 22.05
N SER A 366 36.55 -5.83 22.87
CA SER A 366 37.78 -6.24 23.55
C SER A 366 38.88 -6.78 22.63
N SER A 367 38.61 -6.93 21.34
CA SER A 367 39.53 -7.48 20.34
C SER A 367 40.60 -6.47 19.91
N GLY A 368 40.33 -5.17 20.08
CA GLY A 368 41.28 -4.07 19.89
C GLY A 368 41.85 -3.97 18.47
N SER A 369 41.39 -3.01 17.67
CA SER A 369 42.08 -2.69 16.41
C SER A 369 43.39 -1.93 16.69
N ASP A 370 44.47 -2.37 16.05
CA ASP A 370 45.79 -1.77 16.17
C ASP A 370 45.84 -0.37 15.54
N PHE A 371 46.64 0.52 16.15
CA PHE A 371 46.90 1.88 15.64
C PHE A 371 47.32 1.89 14.16
N LYS A 372 48.12 0.90 13.73
CA LYS A 372 48.59 0.79 12.34
C LYS A 372 47.45 0.60 11.35
N THR A 373 46.44 -0.18 11.72
CA THR A 373 45.27 -0.45 10.87
C THR A 373 44.42 0.81 10.72
N VAL A 374 44.21 1.54 11.82
CA VAL A 374 43.52 2.84 11.81
C VAL A 374 44.29 3.86 10.97
N GLN A 375 45.62 3.93 11.13
CA GLN A 375 46.49 4.81 10.35
C GLN A 375 46.40 4.51 8.85
N ALA A 376 46.40 3.24 8.46
CA ALA A 376 46.28 2.82 7.07
C ALA A 376 44.90 3.20 6.47
N LEU A 377 43.82 3.06 7.24
CA LEU A 377 42.47 3.47 6.80
C LEU A 377 42.40 4.99 6.58
N VAL A 378 42.93 5.79 7.51
CA VAL A 378 42.92 7.26 7.39
C VAL A 378 43.74 7.74 6.20
N ALA A 379 44.85 7.06 5.90
CA ALA A 379 45.69 7.35 4.73
C ALA A 379 45.07 6.90 3.39
N ASN A 380 44.03 6.08 3.40
CA ASN A 380 43.39 5.61 2.18
C ASN A 380 42.49 6.69 1.57
N ASN A 381 42.75 7.10 0.33
CA ASN A 381 41.98 8.12 -0.38
C ASN A 381 40.62 7.64 -0.91
N THR A 382 40.36 6.33 -0.95
CA THR A 382 39.05 5.80 -1.39
C THR A 382 37.99 5.90 -0.31
N VAL A 383 38.40 5.99 0.97
CA VAL A 383 37.48 6.09 2.11
C VAL A 383 37.01 7.54 2.28
N PRO A 384 35.70 7.80 2.41
CA PRO A 384 35.18 9.14 2.66
C PRO A 384 35.73 9.78 3.93
N ALA A 385 35.95 11.10 3.90
CA ALA A 385 36.42 11.90 5.04
C ALA A 385 35.57 11.69 6.31
N TRP A 386 34.25 11.58 6.14
CA TRP A 386 33.30 11.32 7.21
C TRP A 386 33.61 10.03 8.01
N ASN A 387 33.87 8.93 7.31
CA ASN A 387 34.17 7.65 7.93
C ASN A 387 35.51 7.67 8.67
N LYS A 388 36.51 8.38 8.12
CA LYS A 388 37.80 8.60 8.78
C LYS A 388 37.65 9.33 10.11
N LEU A 389 36.86 10.40 10.14
CA LEU A 389 36.59 11.16 11.36
C LEU A 389 35.94 10.29 12.44
N ARG A 390 34.90 9.53 12.09
CA ARG A 390 34.21 8.61 13.01
C ARG A 390 35.14 7.59 13.64
N VAL A 391 35.96 6.92 12.84
CA VAL A 391 36.92 5.92 13.32
C VAL A 391 37.95 6.55 14.27
N VAL A 392 38.44 7.76 13.97
CA VAL A 392 39.38 8.46 14.87
C VAL A 392 38.70 8.89 16.17
N ILE A 393 37.43 9.33 16.15
CA ILE A 393 36.67 9.61 17.37
C ILE A 393 36.54 8.35 18.23
N LEU A 394 36.18 7.20 17.63
CA LEU A 394 36.09 5.92 18.33
C LEU A 394 37.44 5.50 18.94
N TYR A 395 38.52 5.63 18.18
CA TYR A 395 39.88 5.37 18.67
C TYR A 395 40.24 6.28 19.86
N ALA A 396 39.92 7.58 19.75
CA ALA A 396 40.16 8.54 20.81
C ALA A 396 39.39 8.19 22.10
N LEU A 397 38.08 7.89 22.00
CA LEU A 397 37.26 7.48 23.14
C LEU A 397 37.80 6.22 23.84
N ARG A 398 38.32 5.25 23.06
CA ARG A 398 38.87 3.99 23.58
C ARG A 398 40.21 4.18 24.29
N TYR A 399 41.11 4.98 23.73
CA TYR A 399 42.51 5.07 24.15
C TYR A 399 42.90 6.41 24.79
N GLN A 400 41.92 7.25 25.15
CA GLN A 400 42.12 8.58 25.75
C GLN A 400 43.07 8.61 26.96
N LYS A 401 43.10 7.56 27.80
CA LYS A 401 43.99 7.48 28.96
C LYS A 401 45.35 6.82 28.68
N THR A 402 45.48 6.08 27.59
CA THR A 402 46.63 5.18 27.35
C THR A 402 47.52 5.58 26.18
N GLN A 403 46.98 6.22 25.13
CA GLN A 403 47.71 6.47 23.88
C GLN A 403 47.45 7.90 23.33
N THR A 404 47.56 8.92 24.18
CA THR A 404 47.30 10.33 23.80
C THR A 404 48.17 10.83 22.64
N GLY A 405 49.45 10.43 22.57
CA GLY A 405 50.34 10.79 21.46
C GLY A 405 49.88 10.25 20.09
N ASN A 406 49.31 9.04 20.08
CA ASN A 406 48.75 8.43 18.86
C ASN A 406 47.50 9.18 18.39
N ILE A 407 46.67 9.68 19.31
CA ILE A 407 45.49 10.48 18.98
C ILE A 407 45.91 11.78 18.27
N ALA A 408 46.90 12.49 18.82
CA ALA A 408 47.44 13.70 18.19
C ALA A 408 48.03 13.42 16.79
N SER A 409 48.72 12.29 16.63
CA SER A 409 49.22 11.84 15.33
C SER A 409 48.10 11.58 14.31
N LEU A 410 47.03 10.90 14.71
CA LEU A 410 45.87 10.65 13.85
C LEU A 410 45.15 11.95 13.47
N ILE A 411 45.01 12.90 14.40
CA ILE A 411 44.41 14.22 14.10
C ILE A 411 45.24 14.96 13.04
N ASN A 412 46.58 14.96 13.17
CA ASN A 412 47.45 15.54 12.15
C ASN A 412 47.32 14.82 10.80
N LEU A 413 47.15 13.49 10.82
CA LEU A 413 46.92 12.69 9.62
C LEU A 413 45.55 12.99 8.97
N LEU A 414 44.50 13.27 9.74
CA LEU A 414 43.21 13.71 9.21
C LEU A 414 43.39 15.04 8.44
N LEU A 415 44.09 16.00 9.04
CA LEU A 415 44.39 17.30 8.42
C LEU A 415 45.19 17.15 7.12
N SER A 416 46.18 16.26 7.07
CA SER A 416 46.96 16.01 5.85
C SER A 416 46.16 15.30 4.75
N ASN A 417 45.08 14.61 5.11
CA ASN A 417 44.18 13.91 4.18
C ASN A 417 42.95 14.75 3.79
N GLY A 418 43.02 16.07 3.95
CA GLY A 418 42.02 17.01 3.44
C GLY A 418 40.80 17.28 4.33
N ILE A 419 40.82 16.82 5.60
CA ILE A 419 39.76 17.14 6.57
C ILE A 419 39.99 18.54 7.15
N SER A 420 38.91 19.31 7.30
CA SER A 420 39.01 20.67 7.80
C SER A 420 39.47 20.71 9.27
N ARG A 421 40.10 21.82 9.67
CA ARG A 421 40.53 22.01 11.06
C ARG A 421 39.35 22.02 12.04
N GLU A 422 38.19 22.49 11.60
CA GLU A 422 36.96 22.52 12.40
C GLU A 422 36.44 21.10 12.65
N GLU A 423 36.40 20.25 11.63
CA GLU A 423 36.01 18.85 11.77
C GLU A 423 37.01 18.05 12.62
N ALA A 424 38.31 18.25 12.42
CA ALA A 424 39.33 17.55 13.19
C ALA A 424 39.28 17.91 14.69
N ARG A 425 38.87 19.14 15.04
CA ARG A 425 38.67 19.57 16.44
C ARG A 425 37.51 18.86 17.14
N LEU A 426 36.56 18.28 16.40
CA LEU A 426 35.46 17.52 16.99
C LEU A 426 35.96 16.33 17.81
N VAL A 427 37.13 15.77 17.50
CA VAL A 427 37.74 14.71 18.31
C VAL A 427 37.93 15.16 19.77
N TYR A 428 38.41 16.37 20.00
CA TYR A 428 38.56 16.93 21.35
C TYR A 428 37.21 17.26 21.99
N VAL A 429 36.25 17.75 21.21
CA VAL A 429 34.88 18.00 21.68
C VAL A 429 34.26 16.73 22.27
N PHE A 430 34.39 15.60 21.56
CA PHE A 430 33.90 14.31 22.05
C PHE A 430 34.60 13.85 23.34
N LEU A 431 35.91 14.04 23.45
CA LEU A 431 36.66 13.71 24.66
C LEU A 431 36.26 14.59 25.86
N ASN A 432 36.00 15.88 25.64
CA ASN A 432 35.63 16.81 26.71
C ASN A 432 34.16 16.65 27.15
N ILE A 433 33.26 16.24 26.25
CA ILE A 433 31.82 16.08 26.56
C ILE A 433 31.48 14.67 27.04
N ALA A 434 32.05 13.64 26.40
CA ALA A 434 31.72 12.22 26.62
C ALA A 434 32.96 11.36 26.91
N GLY A 435 34.06 11.97 27.33
CA GLY A 435 35.26 11.26 27.75
C GLY A 435 35.09 10.45 29.03
N SER A 436 36.12 9.67 29.38
CA SER A 436 36.10 8.76 30.53
C SER A 436 35.77 9.42 31.86
N ASP A 437 36.11 10.69 32.04
CA ASP A 437 35.92 11.37 33.32
C ASP A 437 34.53 11.99 33.46
N GLN A 438 33.78 12.11 32.35
CA GLN A 438 32.38 12.55 32.34
C GLN A 438 31.40 11.37 32.42
N ARG A 439 31.87 10.14 32.17
CA ARG A 439 31.05 8.92 32.13
C ARG A 439 30.88 8.30 33.52
N GLN A 440 29.78 7.58 33.70
CA GLN A 440 29.48 6.90 34.96
C GLN A 440 30.17 5.54 35.07
N ASP A 441 30.10 4.77 34.00
CA ASP A 441 30.66 3.42 33.93
C ASP A 441 31.87 3.38 33.00
N ASP A 442 32.79 2.44 33.25
CA ASP A 442 33.88 2.18 32.32
C ASP A 442 33.39 1.30 31.17
N LEU A 443 32.98 1.97 30.09
CA LEU A 443 32.47 1.38 28.84
C LEU A 443 33.39 0.31 28.24
N PHE A 444 34.70 0.39 28.49
CA PHE A 444 35.70 -0.50 27.91
C PHE A 444 36.37 -1.41 28.95
N SER A 445 35.83 -1.47 30.18
CA SER A 445 36.37 -2.33 31.23
C SER A 445 36.27 -3.80 30.80
N THR A 446 37.38 -4.51 30.91
CA THR A 446 37.43 -5.96 30.74
C THR A 446 36.79 -6.60 31.96
N GLU A 447 35.49 -6.86 31.93
CA GLU A 447 34.88 -7.69 32.96
C GLU A 447 35.58 -9.07 32.98
N SER A 448 36.03 -9.44 34.18
CA SER A 448 36.67 -10.69 34.60
C SER A 448 36.32 -11.93 33.77
N LEU A 449 37.30 -12.82 33.60
CA LEU A 449 37.17 -14.17 33.03
C LEU A 449 35.93 -14.96 33.52
N LEU A 450 35.36 -14.64 34.69
CA LEU A 450 34.13 -15.23 35.21
C LEU A 450 32.84 -14.77 34.48
N ALA A 451 32.86 -13.63 33.77
CA ALA A 451 31.75 -13.14 32.95
C ALA A 451 31.68 -13.87 31.59
N LYS A 452 32.80 -14.37 31.06
CA LYS A 452 32.81 -15.24 29.86
C LYS A 452 32.04 -16.54 30.09
N GLY A 453 32.02 -17.08 31.33
CA GLY A 453 31.20 -18.23 31.71
C GLY A 453 29.68 -17.95 31.75
N ARG A 454 29.27 -16.68 31.88
CA ARG A 454 27.85 -16.27 31.81
C ARG A 454 27.33 -16.15 30.38
N SER A 455 28.22 -16.18 29.40
CA SER A 455 27.88 -16.25 27.97
C SER A 455 27.17 -17.56 27.58
N ALA A 456 27.10 -18.55 28.48
CA ALA A 456 26.32 -19.79 28.31
C ALA A 456 24.79 -19.58 28.40
N LEU A 457 24.33 -18.40 28.82
CA LEU A 457 22.92 -17.96 28.74
C LEU A 457 22.63 -17.12 27.48
N LYS A 458 23.57 -17.03 26.51
CA LYS A 458 23.31 -16.42 25.19
C LYS A 458 22.39 -17.32 24.36
N GLY A 459 21.08 -17.25 24.62
CA GLY A 459 20.04 -17.64 23.65
C GLY A 459 19.94 -16.70 22.45
N LEU A 460 20.70 -15.58 22.46
CA LEU A 460 20.59 -14.45 21.54
C LEU A 460 21.39 -14.54 20.24
N LYS A 461 22.04 -15.66 19.89
CA LYS A 461 22.95 -15.69 18.75
C LYS A 461 22.54 -16.64 17.63
N GLY A 462 21.99 -16.04 16.57
CA GLY A 462 22.38 -16.41 15.21
C GLY A 462 23.90 -16.30 15.04
N VAL A 463 24.41 -16.88 13.95
CA VAL A 463 25.86 -17.00 13.67
C VAL A 463 26.60 -15.69 13.95
N GLU A 464 27.64 -15.73 14.79
CA GLU A 464 28.42 -14.55 15.15
C GLU A 464 29.03 -13.91 13.88
N ASN A 465 28.54 -12.71 13.55
CA ASN A 465 29.05 -11.92 12.44
C ASN A 465 30.12 -10.95 12.97
N VAL A 466 31.25 -10.83 12.24
CA VAL A 466 32.36 -9.91 12.56
C VAL A 466 31.87 -8.46 12.64
N TYR A 467 30.84 -8.11 11.86
CA TYR A 467 30.31 -6.75 11.78
C TYR A 467 29.29 -6.38 12.88
N THR A 468 28.88 -7.33 13.74
CA THR A 468 27.86 -7.11 14.79
C THR A 468 28.29 -7.65 16.15
N GLN A 469 29.57 -7.50 16.49
CA GLN A 469 30.14 -7.98 17.76
C GLN A 469 29.81 -7.08 18.94
N HIS A 470 29.73 -5.77 18.70
CA HIS A 470 29.36 -4.76 19.69
C HIS A 470 27.97 -5.03 20.28
N THR A 471 27.82 -4.71 21.57
CA THR A 471 26.55 -4.73 22.27
C THR A 471 26.39 -3.42 23.02
N PRO A 472 25.29 -2.67 22.85
CA PRO A 472 25.10 -1.38 23.52
C PRO A 472 25.18 -1.52 25.05
N HIS A 473 25.71 -0.48 25.72
CA HIS A 473 25.86 -0.44 27.19
C HIS A 473 24.53 -0.64 27.93
N LEU A 474 23.44 -0.22 27.28
CA LEU A 474 22.07 -0.44 27.74
C LEU A 474 21.78 -1.91 28.11
N THR A 475 22.37 -2.85 27.39
CA THR A 475 22.20 -4.29 27.62
C THR A 475 22.70 -4.68 29.00
N GLN A 476 23.92 -4.25 29.36
CA GLN A 476 24.52 -4.56 30.66
C GLN A 476 23.74 -3.90 31.80
N THR A 477 23.28 -2.66 31.58
CA THR A 477 22.43 -1.92 32.53
C THR A 477 21.14 -2.69 32.82
N LEU A 478 20.46 -3.18 31.78
CA LEU A 478 19.24 -3.96 31.91
C LEU A 478 19.46 -5.34 32.51
N GLU A 479 20.55 -6.02 32.16
CA GLU A 479 20.90 -7.29 32.81
C GLU A 479 21.11 -7.12 34.32
N ASN A 480 21.83 -6.08 34.72
CA ASN A 480 22.05 -5.76 36.13
C ASN A 480 20.72 -5.41 36.81
N LEU A 481 19.82 -4.70 36.11
CA LEU A 481 18.48 -4.40 36.61
C LEU A 481 17.65 -5.67 36.82
N PHE A 482 17.59 -6.58 35.84
CA PHE A 482 16.83 -7.83 35.94
C PHE A 482 17.36 -8.79 37.01
N LYS A 483 18.67 -8.76 37.25
CA LYS A 483 19.33 -9.54 38.30
C LYS A 483 19.23 -8.90 39.69
N GLY A 484 18.61 -7.71 39.83
CA GLY A 484 18.57 -6.95 41.09
C GLY A 484 19.94 -6.46 41.56
N ARG A 485 20.91 -6.35 40.65
CA ARG A 485 22.31 -5.98 40.91
C ARG A 485 22.65 -4.55 40.47
N LEU A 486 21.68 -3.80 39.96
CA LEU A 486 21.88 -2.42 39.54
C LEU A 486 22.13 -1.53 40.77
N LYS A 487 23.38 -1.12 40.96
CA LYS A 487 23.85 -0.40 42.15
C LYS A 487 23.10 0.92 42.35
N GLU A 488 22.58 1.14 43.55
CA GLU A 488 21.93 2.41 43.92
C GLU A 488 22.91 3.59 44.01
N THR A 489 24.20 3.31 44.22
CA THR A 489 25.25 4.35 44.21
C THR A 489 25.42 5.02 42.85
N SER A 490 25.15 4.28 41.78
CA SER A 490 25.28 4.72 40.38
C SER A 490 23.91 5.09 39.80
N TYR A 491 22.87 4.33 40.14
CA TYR A 491 21.50 4.54 39.69
C TYR A 491 20.53 4.69 40.88
N PRO A 492 20.56 5.82 41.62
CA PRO A 492 19.71 6.02 42.79
C PRO A 492 18.22 6.12 42.43
N PHE A 493 17.37 5.81 43.40
CA PHE A 493 15.95 6.18 43.38
C PHE A 493 15.79 7.65 43.76
N LEU A 494 14.80 8.33 43.18
CA LEU A 494 14.58 9.75 43.44
C LEU A 494 14.01 10.01 44.85
N ASP A 495 12.90 9.36 45.18
CA ASP A 495 12.41 9.30 46.55
C ASP A 495 13.07 8.08 47.20
N GLY A 496 13.73 8.23 48.34
CA GLY A 496 14.38 7.14 49.09
C GLY A 496 13.40 6.11 49.69
N THR A 497 12.35 5.74 48.95
CA THR A 497 11.27 4.86 49.36
C THR A 497 11.76 3.43 49.49
N GLY A 498 12.00 3.03 50.74
CA GLY A 498 11.95 1.66 51.24
C GLY A 498 12.99 0.68 50.69
N THR A 499 13.91 0.27 51.55
CA THR A 499 14.91 -0.81 51.36
C THR A 499 14.38 -2.14 50.80
N ASN A 500 13.05 -2.35 50.75
CA ASN A 500 12.40 -3.57 50.26
C ASN A 500 11.97 -3.51 48.79
N MET A 501 11.96 -2.34 48.13
CA MET A 501 11.57 -2.25 46.70
C MET A 501 12.68 -2.68 45.74
N GLY A 502 13.96 -2.61 46.15
CA GLY A 502 15.09 -3.10 45.36
C GLY A 502 15.09 -4.63 45.14
N LEU A 503 14.26 -5.38 45.88
CA LEU A 503 14.17 -6.84 45.81
C LEU A 503 13.13 -7.36 44.80
N GLN A 504 12.17 -6.55 44.37
CA GLN A 504 11.17 -6.97 43.39
C GLN A 504 11.61 -6.65 41.96
N ARG A 505 11.62 -7.68 41.10
CA ARG A 505 11.90 -7.51 39.67
C ARG A 505 10.81 -6.65 39.03
N PRO A 506 11.13 -5.51 38.41
CA PRO A 506 10.13 -4.66 37.76
C PRO A 506 9.54 -5.38 36.55
N GLN A 507 8.21 -5.34 36.42
CA GLN A 507 7.49 -5.94 35.28
C GLN A 507 7.42 -4.98 34.09
N ASP A 508 7.12 -3.71 34.35
CA ASP A 508 7.03 -2.66 33.32
C ASP A 508 8.21 -1.69 33.50
N ILE A 509 9.03 -1.56 32.47
CA ILE A 509 10.21 -0.68 32.48
C ILE A 509 10.11 0.31 31.32
N ILE A 510 10.20 1.59 31.63
CA ILE A 510 10.27 2.69 30.67
C ILE A 510 11.67 3.27 30.76
N ILE A 511 12.37 3.33 29.64
CA ILE A 511 13.73 3.85 29.55
C ILE A 511 13.67 5.13 28.74
N PHE A 512 14.19 6.22 29.29
CA PHE A 512 14.31 7.48 28.59
C PHE A 512 15.78 7.90 28.48
N MET A 513 16.29 7.98 27.26
CA MET A 513 17.65 8.45 26.99
C MET A 513 17.67 9.95 26.65
N VAL A 514 18.26 10.74 27.53
CA VAL A 514 18.60 12.15 27.30
C VAL A 514 19.71 12.21 26.26
N GLY A 515 19.54 13.03 25.22
CA GLY A 515 20.49 13.08 24.09
C GLY A 515 20.26 12.02 23.01
N GLY A 516 19.11 11.33 23.06
CA GLY A 516 18.61 10.50 21.97
C GLY A 516 19.01 9.03 22.04
N ILE A 517 18.25 8.22 21.30
CA ILE A 517 18.37 6.76 21.20
C ILE A 517 18.88 6.35 19.82
N THR A 518 19.29 5.09 19.66
CA THR A 518 19.65 4.52 18.36
C THR A 518 18.75 3.34 17.98
N TYR A 519 18.70 3.01 16.68
CA TYR A 519 18.00 1.80 16.24
C TYR A 519 18.71 0.50 16.67
N GLU A 520 20.00 0.54 16.98
CA GLU A 520 20.72 -0.59 17.57
C GLU A 520 20.18 -0.94 18.96
N GLU A 521 19.99 0.06 19.81
CA GLU A 521 19.39 -0.10 21.13
C GLU A 521 17.93 -0.55 21.01
N ALA A 522 17.17 0.07 20.09
CA ALA A 522 15.79 -0.34 19.83
C ALA A 522 15.68 -1.81 19.43
N ARG A 523 16.60 -2.30 18.60
CA ARG A 523 16.69 -3.72 18.23
C ARG A 523 16.96 -4.59 19.47
N THR A 524 17.92 -4.22 20.32
CA THR A 524 18.20 -4.98 21.54
C THR A 524 16.96 -5.04 22.45
N ILE A 525 16.24 -3.94 22.62
CA ILE A 525 15.00 -3.91 23.42
C ILE A 525 13.91 -4.78 22.80
N ALA A 526 13.75 -4.74 21.47
CA ALA A 526 12.79 -5.59 20.77
C ALA A 526 13.12 -7.09 20.96
N MET A 527 14.40 -7.48 20.87
CA MET A 527 14.84 -8.86 21.14
C MET A 527 14.57 -9.26 22.60
N LEU A 528 14.92 -8.41 23.56
CA LEU A 528 14.69 -8.67 24.98
C LEU A 528 13.20 -8.82 25.31
N ASN A 529 12.33 -8.04 24.65
CA ASN A 529 10.88 -8.17 24.79
C ASN A 529 10.35 -9.50 24.20
N GLN A 530 10.91 -9.99 23.10
CA GLN A 530 10.55 -11.29 22.52
C GLN A 530 10.92 -12.44 23.46
N GLU A 531 12.11 -12.40 24.07
CA GLU A 531 12.56 -13.43 25.02
C GLU A 531 11.82 -13.35 26.36
N SER A 532 11.62 -12.12 26.85
CA SER A 532 11.00 -11.86 28.15
C SER A 532 9.48 -12.04 28.13
N ALA A 533 8.87 -12.31 26.98
CA ALA A 533 7.44 -12.59 26.84
C ALA A 533 6.98 -13.73 27.77
N SER A 534 7.84 -14.74 27.99
CA SER A 534 7.60 -15.84 28.94
C SER A 534 7.62 -15.40 30.41
N THR A 535 8.39 -14.37 30.75
CA THR A 535 8.56 -13.84 32.11
C THR A 535 7.60 -12.70 32.45
N GLY A 536 6.81 -12.24 31.48
CA GLY A 536 5.86 -11.12 31.64
C GLY A 536 6.49 -9.74 31.77
N THR A 537 7.80 -9.59 31.54
CA THR A 537 8.48 -8.29 31.58
C THR A 537 8.28 -7.55 30.26
N ARG A 538 7.97 -6.24 30.32
CA ARG A 538 7.74 -5.37 29.15
C ARG A 538 8.62 -4.13 29.26
N ILE A 539 9.39 -3.88 28.21
CA ILE A 539 10.35 -2.78 28.14
C ILE A 539 9.92 -1.81 27.05
N LEU A 540 9.93 -0.51 27.36
CA LEU A 540 9.68 0.57 26.42
C LEU A 540 10.90 1.49 26.39
N LEU A 541 11.43 1.75 25.20
CA LEU A 541 12.54 2.67 24.98
C LEU A 541 12.03 3.96 24.36
N GLY A 542 12.54 5.08 24.83
CA GLY A 542 12.45 6.33 24.10
C GLY A 542 13.56 7.30 24.44
N GLY A 543 13.58 8.41 23.73
CA GLY A 543 14.54 9.48 23.93
C GLY A 543 14.09 10.76 23.28
N THR A 544 14.93 11.79 23.38
CA THR A 544 14.67 13.10 22.77
C THR A 544 14.48 13.01 21.26
N CYS A 545 15.30 12.19 20.60
CA CYS A 545 15.26 11.88 19.17
C CYS A 545 15.83 10.48 18.90
N VAL A 546 15.79 10.04 17.65
CA VAL A 546 16.54 8.88 17.16
C VAL A 546 17.74 9.38 16.36
N HIS A 547 18.93 8.94 16.74
CA HIS A 547 20.19 9.31 16.11
C HIS A 547 20.71 8.23 15.17
N ASN A 548 21.22 8.70 14.03
CA ASN A 548 22.31 8.08 13.28
C ASN A 548 23.64 8.78 13.60
N SER A 549 24.75 8.28 13.04
CA SER A 549 26.08 8.85 13.32
C SER A 549 26.19 10.33 12.97
N SER A 550 25.58 10.76 11.86
CA SER A 550 25.63 12.15 11.39
C SER A 550 24.88 13.11 12.29
N SER A 551 23.63 12.79 12.64
CA SER A 551 22.84 13.62 13.57
C SER A 551 23.41 13.67 14.98
N TYR A 552 24.09 12.61 15.44
CA TYR A 552 24.73 12.61 16.76
C TYR A 552 25.95 13.52 16.81
N VAL A 553 26.81 13.47 15.80
CA VAL A 553 27.96 14.38 15.67
C VAL A 553 27.49 15.82 15.49
N GLU A 554 26.42 16.05 14.72
CA GLU A 554 25.83 17.39 14.54
C GLU A 554 25.30 17.96 15.87
N MET A 555 24.63 17.15 16.69
CA MET A 555 24.20 17.57 18.03
C MET A 555 25.38 18.06 18.87
N LEU A 556 26.50 17.32 18.87
CA LEU A 556 27.68 17.70 19.65
C LEU A 556 28.44 18.88 19.04
N ARG A 557 28.44 19.02 17.71
CA ARG A 557 28.96 20.19 17.00
C ARG A 557 28.19 21.45 17.41
N ALA A 558 26.86 21.42 17.30
CA ALA A 558 26.00 22.53 17.69
C ALA A 558 26.11 22.86 19.19
N ALA A 559 26.21 21.84 20.05
CA ALA A 559 26.41 22.04 21.48
C ALA A 559 27.75 22.74 21.78
N ALA A 560 28.82 22.37 21.07
CA ALA A 560 30.15 22.93 21.29
C ALA A 560 30.23 24.43 20.99
N GLU A 561 29.42 24.97 20.08
CA GLU A 561 29.34 26.41 19.79
C GLU A 561 28.87 27.23 21.01
N SER A 562 28.05 26.62 21.87
CA SER A 562 27.52 27.25 23.08
C SER A 562 28.42 27.07 24.32
N PHE A 563 29.47 26.25 24.20
CA PHE A 563 30.36 25.91 25.30
C PHE A 563 31.63 26.78 25.29
N PRO A 564 32.36 26.87 26.43
CA PRO A 564 33.64 27.58 26.47
C PRO A 564 34.64 27.01 25.47
N ALA A 565 35.51 27.86 24.91
CA ALA A 565 36.50 27.49 23.90
C ALA A 565 37.43 26.33 24.32
N SER A 566 37.59 26.10 25.63
CA SER A 566 38.32 24.96 26.19
C SER A 566 37.78 23.60 25.75
N VAL A 567 36.53 23.49 25.28
CA VAL A 567 35.97 22.23 24.76
C VAL A 567 36.67 21.76 23.47
N TYR A 568 37.29 22.69 22.73
CA TYR A 568 38.06 22.40 21.52
C TYR A 568 39.55 22.15 21.80
N GLU A 569 39.98 22.31 23.04
CA GLU A 569 41.36 22.11 23.46
C GLU A 569 41.58 20.66 23.95
N PRO A 570 42.81 20.14 23.82
CA PRO A 570 43.15 18.82 24.37
C PRO A 570 42.89 18.80 25.89
N PRO A 571 42.34 17.70 26.44
CA PRO A 571 42.17 17.55 27.89
C PRO A 571 43.50 17.76 28.64
N PRO A 572 43.49 18.31 29.87
CA PRO A 572 44.66 18.86 30.59
C PRO A 572 45.83 17.89 30.88
N GLU A 573 45.79 16.64 30.42
CA GLU A 573 46.88 15.66 30.52
C GLU A 573 47.64 15.42 29.20
N SER A 574 47.37 16.18 28.13
CA SER A 574 47.90 15.89 26.79
C SER A 574 48.64 17.07 26.12
N ALA A 575 49.92 17.25 26.46
CA ALA A 575 50.88 18.06 25.70
C ALA A 575 52.19 17.25 25.58
N THR A 576 52.72 16.89 24.41
CA THR A 576 53.38 17.78 23.43
C THR A 576 53.97 16.96 22.25
N THR A 577 54.27 17.67 21.15
CA THR A 577 55.23 17.40 20.03
C THR A 577 54.68 16.87 18.69
N ALA A 578 54.92 17.66 17.62
CA ALA A 578 54.86 17.25 16.22
C ALA A 578 55.80 18.14 15.36
N PRO A 579 56.51 17.57 14.37
CA PRO A 579 57.07 18.32 13.24
C PRO A 579 56.51 17.87 11.87
N ALA A 580 56.68 18.71 10.85
CA ALA A 580 56.13 18.65 9.50
C ALA A 580 57.07 18.02 8.45
N LEU A 581 56.54 17.45 7.33
CA LEU A 581 57.11 17.55 5.96
C LEU A 581 56.32 16.85 4.81
N ASN A 582 56.25 17.58 3.69
CA ASN A 582 55.80 17.46 2.29
C ASN A 582 55.60 16.12 1.51
N LEU A 583 54.69 16.23 0.51
CA LEU A 583 54.23 15.31 -0.56
C LEU A 583 55.20 15.12 -1.76
N ASN A 584 55.01 14.02 -2.52
CA ASN A 584 55.02 14.02 -4.00
C ASN A 584 54.35 12.76 -4.63
N LEU A 585 53.65 12.97 -5.77
CA LEU A 585 52.81 12.02 -6.55
C LEU A 585 53.47 11.63 -7.89
N GLY A 586 53.08 10.50 -8.49
CA GLY A 586 53.38 10.19 -9.91
C GLY A 586 52.72 8.93 -10.52
N GLY A 587 51.83 9.12 -11.50
CA GLY A 587 51.96 8.66 -12.92
C GLY A 587 51.68 7.20 -13.36
N VAL A 588 50.66 7.03 -14.20
CA VAL A 588 50.21 5.82 -14.96
C VAL A 588 50.85 5.75 -16.37
N ASN A 589 50.93 4.57 -17.01
CA ASN A 589 50.88 4.41 -18.49
C ASN A 589 50.46 2.98 -18.96
N THR A 590 49.72 2.92 -20.07
CA THR A 590 49.20 1.74 -20.80
C THR A 590 49.88 1.57 -22.17
N THR A 591 49.87 0.36 -22.77
CA THR A 591 50.28 0.10 -24.17
C THR A 591 49.30 -0.83 -24.91
N GLU A 592 49.03 -0.54 -26.19
CA GLU A 592 48.20 -1.30 -27.14
C GLU A 592 48.97 -2.41 -27.89
N ASP A 593 48.27 -3.48 -28.30
CA ASP A 593 48.81 -4.63 -29.06
C ASP A 593 48.25 -4.73 -30.49
N VAL A 594 49.11 -5.13 -31.44
CA VAL A 594 48.87 -5.29 -32.89
C VAL A 594 48.44 -6.72 -33.25
N LYS A 595 47.40 -6.90 -34.10
CA LYS A 595 46.91 -8.21 -34.63
C LYS A 595 47.51 -8.58 -36.01
N VAL A 596 47.82 -9.87 -36.21
CA VAL A 596 48.32 -10.48 -37.46
C VAL A 596 47.27 -11.43 -38.07
N LYS A 597 47.16 -11.50 -39.41
CA LYS A 597 46.14 -12.28 -40.17
C LYS A 597 46.54 -13.75 -40.43
N THR A 598 45.58 -14.68 -40.39
CA THR A 598 45.75 -16.13 -40.63
C THR A 598 44.78 -16.70 -41.69
N ARG A 599 45.15 -17.80 -42.36
CA ARG A 599 44.34 -18.46 -43.42
C ARG A 599 43.07 -19.15 -42.91
N THR A 600 43.03 -19.55 -41.64
CA THR A 600 41.83 -20.10 -40.98
C THR A 600 40.70 -19.07 -40.87
N GLY A 601 41.04 -17.79 -40.75
CA GLY A 601 40.06 -16.70 -40.71
C GLY A 601 39.19 -16.64 -41.98
N ALA A 602 39.74 -16.95 -43.17
CA ALA A 602 38.99 -16.85 -44.43
C ALA A 602 37.83 -17.85 -44.56
N LEU A 603 38.00 -19.08 -44.06
CA LEU A 603 36.94 -20.09 -44.02
C LEU A 603 35.84 -19.70 -43.04
N LEU A 604 36.24 -19.16 -41.89
CA LEU A 604 35.34 -18.73 -40.83
C LEU A 604 34.49 -17.54 -41.26
N THR A 605 35.05 -16.63 -42.06
CA THR A 605 34.31 -15.52 -42.67
C THR A 605 33.22 -15.99 -43.64
N LEU A 606 33.47 -17.03 -44.44
CA LEU A 606 32.46 -17.58 -45.37
C LEU A 606 31.28 -18.21 -44.63
N VAL A 607 31.54 -19.00 -43.59
CA VAL A 607 30.49 -19.60 -42.75
C VAL A 607 29.69 -18.52 -42.03
N SER A 608 30.37 -17.51 -41.49
CA SER A 608 29.74 -16.37 -40.83
C SER A 608 28.82 -15.59 -41.78
N ALA A 609 29.24 -15.39 -43.03
CA ALA A 609 28.42 -14.73 -44.05
C ALA A 609 27.13 -15.51 -44.38
N CYS A 610 27.20 -16.84 -44.48
CA CYS A 610 25.99 -17.67 -44.70
C CYS A 610 25.00 -17.59 -43.53
N ILE A 611 25.49 -17.61 -42.29
CA ILE A 611 24.64 -17.50 -41.08
C ILE A 611 23.99 -16.13 -41.01
N ILE A 612 24.75 -15.06 -41.27
CA ILE A 612 24.22 -13.69 -41.32
C ILE A 612 23.09 -13.60 -42.35
N LEU A 613 23.26 -14.19 -43.55
CA LEU A 613 22.25 -14.16 -44.60
C LEU A 613 20.97 -14.92 -44.20
N ALA A 614 21.09 -16.07 -43.54
CA ALA A 614 19.94 -16.85 -43.07
C ALA A 614 19.13 -16.12 -41.98
N PHE A 615 19.80 -15.58 -40.95
CA PHE A 615 19.12 -14.86 -39.86
C PHE A 615 18.55 -13.52 -40.32
N THR A 616 19.24 -12.79 -41.21
CA THR A 616 18.69 -11.56 -41.80
C THR A 616 17.44 -11.86 -42.64
N SER A 617 17.39 -13.01 -43.31
CA SER A 617 16.20 -13.45 -44.06
C SER A 617 15.03 -13.80 -43.13
N MET A 618 15.29 -14.48 -42.01
CA MET A 618 14.27 -14.77 -40.99
C MET A 618 13.71 -13.49 -40.38
N GLU A 619 14.58 -12.54 -40.02
CA GLU A 619 14.20 -11.24 -39.49
C GLU A 619 13.36 -10.43 -40.50
N PHE A 620 13.66 -10.55 -41.80
CA PHE A 620 12.87 -9.92 -42.86
C PHE A 620 11.45 -10.50 -42.96
N PHE A 621 11.28 -11.80 -42.77
CA PHE A 621 9.95 -12.41 -42.73
C PHE A 621 9.17 -11.99 -41.48
N ASP A 622 9.82 -11.88 -40.33
CA ASP A 622 9.20 -11.44 -39.08
C ASP A 622 8.78 -9.96 -39.14
N TYR A 623 9.63 -9.09 -39.72
CA TYR A 623 9.29 -7.68 -40.01
C TYR A 623 8.04 -7.51 -40.89
N ARG A 624 7.74 -8.48 -41.76
CA ARG A 624 6.55 -8.46 -42.63
C ARG A 624 5.30 -9.05 -41.95
N ARG A 625 5.44 -9.69 -40.79
CA ARG A 625 4.32 -10.24 -40.02
C ARG A 625 3.60 -9.13 -39.26
N VAL A 626 2.27 -9.21 -39.22
CA VAL A 626 1.44 -8.32 -38.40
C VAL A 626 1.13 -9.06 -37.10
N GLY A 627 1.55 -8.50 -35.97
CA GLY A 627 1.24 -8.97 -34.63
C GLY A 627 -0.04 -8.33 -34.10
N VAL A 628 -0.65 -8.95 -33.09
CA VAL A 628 -1.77 -8.37 -32.33
C VAL A 628 -1.35 -8.32 -30.87
N ASP A 629 -1.11 -7.12 -30.36
CA ASP A 629 -0.80 -6.89 -28.96
C ASP A 629 -2.08 -6.62 -28.18
N THR A 630 -2.31 -7.41 -27.13
CA THR A 630 -3.48 -7.25 -26.25
C THR A 630 -3.05 -6.51 -25.00
N SER A 631 -3.67 -5.36 -24.75
CA SER A 631 -3.43 -4.54 -23.56
C SER A 631 -4.72 -4.32 -22.79
N ILE A 632 -4.61 -4.14 -21.49
CA ILE A 632 -5.75 -3.95 -20.59
C ILE A 632 -5.67 -2.53 -20.01
N VAL A 633 -6.71 -1.75 -20.22
CA VAL A 633 -6.79 -0.34 -19.79
C VAL A 633 -8.05 -0.14 -18.93
N VAL A 634 -8.04 0.84 -18.05
CA VAL A 634 -9.26 1.21 -17.29
C VAL A 634 -10.25 1.90 -18.24
N ASP A 635 -11.48 1.39 -18.27
CA ASP A 635 -12.54 1.97 -19.07
C ASP A 635 -13.02 3.31 -18.45
N ARG A 636 -12.70 4.42 -19.10
CA ARG A 636 -13.08 5.78 -18.66
C ARG A 636 -14.44 6.24 -19.20
N SER A 637 -15.11 5.41 -20.01
CA SER A 637 -16.38 5.76 -20.65
C SER A 637 -17.58 5.65 -19.69
N ARG A 638 -17.68 6.60 -18.76
CA ARG A 638 -18.85 6.73 -17.87
C ARG A 638 -20.02 7.40 -18.61
N GLY A 639 -21.24 6.90 -18.40
CA GLY A 639 -22.48 7.51 -18.91
C GLY A 639 -22.87 7.18 -20.36
N GLN A 640 -22.21 6.22 -21.00
CA GLN A 640 -22.62 5.74 -22.34
C GLN A 640 -23.78 4.72 -22.24
N LYS A 641 -24.51 4.53 -23.35
CA LYS A 641 -25.52 3.47 -23.48
C LYS A 641 -24.96 2.31 -24.30
N LEU A 642 -25.39 1.08 -23.96
CA LEU A 642 -25.10 -0.15 -24.69
C LEU A 642 -26.34 -0.61 -25.44
N SER A 643 -26.17 -1.27 -26.58
CA SER A 643 -27.28 -1.94 -27.27
C SER A 643 -27.20 -3.45 -27.05
N VAL A 644 -28.26 -4.05 -26.54
CA VAL A 644 -28.40 -5.50 -26.37
C VAL A 644 -29.24 -6.05 -27.51
N ARG A 645 -28.71 -7.03 -28.24
CA ARG A 645 -29.45 -7.82 -29.24
C ARG A 645 -29.87 -9.12 -28.58
N LEU A 646 -31.17 -9.44 -28.64
CA LEU A 646 -31.70 -10.68 -28.09
C LEU A 646 -32.72 -11.33 -29.04
N ASN A 647 -32.73 -12.66 -29.05
CA ASN A 647 -33.69 -13.51 -29.72
C ASN A 647 -33.93 -14.75 -28.84
N VAL A 648 -35.07 -14.80 -28.15
CA VAL A 648 -35.41 -15.85 -27.18
C VAL A 648 -36.79 -16.43 -27.49
N THR A 649 -36.89 -17.75 -27.59
CA THR A 649 -38.14 -18.47 -27.84
C THR A 649 -38.66 -19.14 -26.58
N PHE A 650 -39.93 -18.91 -26.24
CA PHE A 650 -40.68 -19.55 -25.16
C PHE A 650 -41.78 -20.43 -25.77
N PRO A 651 -41.64 -21.77 -25.81
CA PRO A 651 -42.60 -22.65 -26.49
C PRO A 651 -43.95 -22.80 -25.79
N HIS A 652 -44.02 -22.61 -24.47
CA HIS A 652 -45.24 -22.85 -23.66
C HIS A 652 -45.80 -21.59 -23.00
N VAL A 653 -45.35 -20.40 -23.44
CA VAL A 653 -45.81 -19.12 -22.92
C VAL A 653 -46.33 -18.23 -24.05
N PRO A 654 -47.60 -17.82 -24.02
CA PRO A 654 -48.19 -16.95 -25.03
C PRO A 654 -47.57 -15.54 -25.05
N CYS A 655 -47.49 -14.91 -26.22
CA CYS A 655 -46.86 -13.58 -26.37
C CYS A 655 -47.54 -12.46 -25.58
N TYR A 656 -48.85 -12.55 -25.34
CA TYR A 656 -49.58 -11.54 -24.57
C TYR A 656 -49.24 -11.59 -23.07
N LEU A 657 -48.73 -12.73 -22.58
CA LEU A 657 -48.42 -12.97 -21.17
C LEU A 657 -46.97 -12.61 -20.82
N LEU A 658 -46.07 -12.56 -21.80
CA LEU A 658 -44.66 -12.19 -21.58
C LEU A 658 -44.48 -10.67 -21.58
N SER A 659 -43.95 -10.10 -20.49
CA SER A 659 -43.39 -8.75 -20.48
C SER A 659 -41.87 -8.80 -20.63
N LEU A 660 -41.30 -7.70 -21.15
CA LEU A 660 -39.86 -7.47 -21.11
C LEU A 660 -39.62 -6.16 -20.38
N ASP A 661 -38.95 -6.26 -19.23
CA ASP A 661 -38.65 -5.13 -18.35
C ASP A 661 -37.13 -5.00 -18.17
N VAL A 662 -36.62 -3.76 -18.14
CA VAL A 662 -35.22 -3.47 -17.84
C VAL A 662 -35.14 -2.54 -16.64
N MET A 663 -34.29 -2.87 -15.67
CA MET A 663 -34.01 -2.01 -14.53
C MET A 663 -32.50 -1.90 -14.32
N ASP A 664 -32.05 -0.70 -13.99
CA ASP A 664 -30.65 -0.44 -13.65
C ASP A 664 -30.47 0.05 -12.21
N ILE A 665 -29.21 0.07 -11.73
CA ILE A 665 -28.88 0.55 -10.39
C ILE A 665 -29.10 2.05 -10.19
N SER A 666 -29.28 2.82 -11.28
CA SER A 666 -29.60 4.25 -11.19
C SER A 666 -31.09 4.49 -10.91
N GLY A 667 -31.90 3.42 -10.93
CA GLY A 667 -33.34 3.46 -10.76
C GLY A 667 -34.10 3.74 -12.05
N GLU A 668 -33.43 3.80 -13.21
CA GLU A 668 -34.10 3.89 -14.51
C GLU A 668 -34.80 2.55 -14.78
N GLN A 669 -36.12 2.58 -14.93
CA GLN A 669 -36.93 1.41 -15.27
C GLN A 669 -37.61 1.64 -16.61
N GLN A 670 -37.34 0.76 -17.57
CA GLN A 670 -38.06 0.69 -18.83
C GLN A 670 -38.98 -0.54 -18.76
N ARG A 671 -40.29 -0.31 -18.63
CA ARG A 671 -41.30 -1.36 -18.49
C ARG A 671 -42.00 -1.63 -19.82
N ASP A 672 -42.31 -2.90 -20.09
CA ASP A 672 -43.00 -3.40 -21.29
C ASP A 672 -42.43 -2.79 -22.59
N ILE A 673 -41.12 -2.95 -22.79
CA ILE A 673 -40.41 -2.37 -23.94
C ILE A 673 -40.95 -2.98 -25.24
N SER A 674 -41.80 -2.24 -25.93
CA SER A 674 -42.35 -2.59 -27.25
C SER A 674 -41.60 -1.91 -28.40
N HIS A 675 -40.92 -0.78 -28.13
CA HIS A 675 -40.11 -0.09 -29.13
C HIS A 675 -38.85 -0.91 -29.47
N ASN A 676 -38.71 -1.32 -30.74
CA ASN A 676 -37.60 -2.14 -31.27
C ASN A 676 -37.57 -3.62 -30.82
N ILE A 677 -38.65 -4.11 -30.21
CA ILE A 677 -38.85 -5.52 -29.86
C ILE A 677 -40.05 -6.08 -30.64
N MET A 678 -39.86 -7.21 -31.31
CA MET A 678 -40.91 -7.93 -32.02
C MET A 678 -41.23 -9.22 -31.28
N LYS A 679 -42.49 -9.39 -30.91
CA LYS A 679 -43.04 -10.65 -30.39
C LYS A 679 -43.72 -11.40 -31.55
N LYS A 680 -43.26 -12.60 -31.87
CA LYS A 680 -43.86 -13.48 -32.88
C LYS A 680 -44.54 -14.66 -32.21
N ARG A 681 -45.81 -14.89 -32.55
CA ARG A 681 -46.58 -16.03 -32.05
C ARG A 681 -46.13 -17.32 -32.72
N LEU A 682 -46.02 -18.37 -31.93
CA LEU A 682 -45.62 -19.71 -32.36
C LEU A 682 -46.75 -20.69 -32.04
N THR A 683 -46.99 -21.62 -32.96
CA THR A 683 -47.85 -22.77 -32.66
C THR A 683 -47.23 -23.65 -31.58
N LYS A 684 -48.01 -24.57 -31.00
CA LYS A 684 -47.54 -25.62 -30.08
C LYS A 684 -46.37 -26.46 -30.63
N THR A 685 -46.17 -26.49 -31.95
CA THR A 685 -45.08 -27.19 -32.63
C THR A 685 -43.86 -26.30 -32.91
N GLY A 686 -43.86 -25.04 -32.47
CA GLY A 686 -42.78 -24.08 -32.66
C GLY A 686 -42.70 -23.47 -34.07
N VAL A 687 -43.79 -23.55 -34.85
CA VAL A 687 -43.85 -22.99 -36.20
C VAL A 687 -44.50 -21.59 -36.15
N ASP A 688 -43.95 -20.66 -36.93
CA ASP A 688 -44.49 -19.30 -37.06
C ASP A 688 -45.95 -19.34 -37.57
N VAL A 689 -46.86 -18.67 -36.88
CA VAL A 689 -48.25 -18.50 -37.33
C VAL A 689 -48.27 -17.52 -38.52
N PRO A 690 -48.66 -17.95 -39.74
CA PRO A 690 -48.61 -17.07 -40.92
C PRO A 690 -49.67 -15.97 -40.84
N GLY A 691 -49.28 -14.71 -41.09
CA GLY A 691 -50.20 -13.58 -41.27
C GLY A 691 -50.08 -12.42 -40.30
N GLN A 692 -49.22 -12.48 -39.27
CA GLN A 692 -49.06 -11.38 -38.32
C GLN A 692 -47.64 -10.77 -38.37
N ARG A 693 -47.52 -9.57 -38.94
CA ARG A 693 -46.38 -8.68 -38.65
C ARG A 693 -46.69 -8.00 -37.32
N GLY A 694 -45.85 -8.20 -36.30
CA GLY A 694 -46.02 -7.72 -34.92
C GLY A 694 -46.02 -6.20 -34.70
N GLY A 695 -46.46 -5.40 -35.67
CA GLY A 695 -46.84 -3.99 -35.51
C GLY A 695 -48.29 -3.70 -35.96
N ASP A 696 -49.01 -4.70 -36.45
CA ASP A 696 -50.33 -4.55 -37.08
C ASP A 696 -51.53 -4.90 -36.17
N LEU A 697 -51.35 -5.11 -34.86
CA LEU A 697 -52.52 -5.24 -33.96
C LEU A 697 -53.36 -3.96 -33.89
N ARG A 698 -52.79 -2.82 -34.29
CA ARG A 698 -53.53 -1.58 -34.51
C ARG A 698 -54.53 -1.71 -35.67
N ASN A 699 -54.23 -2.49 -36.71
CA ASN A 699 -55.02 -2.53 -37.95
C ASN A 699 -56.30 -3.40 -37.88
N GLU A 700 -56.46 -4.29 -36.90
CA GLU A 700 -57.74 -5.00 -36.66
C GLU A 700 -58.61 -4.29 -35.61
N ILE A 701 -57.98 -3.68 -34.60
CA ILE A 701 -58.67 -2.91 -33.55
C ILE A 701 -59.19 -1.59 -34.13
N ASP A 702 -58.41 -0.90 -34.98
CA ASP A 702 -58.86 0.32 -35.69
C ASP A 702 -59.98 0.00 -36.69
N LYS A 703 -59.99 -1.19 -37.33
CA LYS A 703 -61.10 -1.65 -38.18
C LYS A 703 -62.39 -1.93 -37.39
N LEU A 704 -62.28 -2.36 -36.13
CA LEU A 704 -63.40 -2.54 -35.21
C LEU A 704 -63.84 -1.20 -34.58
N ALA A 705 -62.91 -0.26 -34.38
CA ALA A 705 -63.20 1.10 -33.95
C ALA A 705 -63.92 1.91 -35.05
N ASP A 706 -63.58 1.72 -36.33
CA ASP A 706 -64.29 2.33 -37.47
C ASP A 706 -65.74 1.83 -37.62
N GLN A 707 -66.06 0.62 -37.12
CA GLN A 707 -67.44 0.12 -37.03
C GLN A 707 -68.25 0.80 -35.91
N ARG A 708 -67.57 1.29 -34.87
CA ARG A 708 -68.14 2.02 -33.72
C ARG A 708 -68.14 3.51 -34.05
N GLY A 709 -69.11 3.95 -34.86
CA GLY A 709 -69.18 5.28 -35.48
C GLY A 709 -68.73 6.48 -34.61
N ALA A 710 -68.34 7.59 -35.27
CA ALA A 710 -67.52 8.72 -34.79
C ALA A 710 -67.93 9.48 -33.49
N GLY A 711 -68.87 8.98 -32.68
CA GLY A 711 -69.25 9.51 -31.37
C GLY A 711 -69.37 8.45 -30.26
N TYR A 712 -68.86 7.22 -30.45
CA TYR A 712 -68.83 6.20 -29.40
C TYR A 712 -67.82 6.56 -28.29
N CYS A 713 -68.32 6.62 -27.06
CA CYS A 713 -67.53 6.84 -25.84
C CYS A 713 -67.86 5.72 -24.85
N GLY A 714 -67.00 4.71 -24.77
CA GLY A 714 -67.18 3.58 -23.86
C GLY A 714 -66.87 3.96 -22.41
N SER A 715 -67.60 3.39 -21.45
CA SER A 715 -67.32 3.56 -20.02
C SER A 715 -66.01 2.89 -19.64
N CYS A 716 -65.20 3.55 -18.81
CA CYS A 716 -64.02 2.96 -18.19
C CYS A 716 -64.36 2.15 -16.91
N TYR A 717 -65.64 1.90 -16.61
CA TYR A 717 -66.14 1.11 -15.47
C TYR A 717 -65.50 1.49 -14.13
N GLY A 718 -65.30 2.79 -13.92
CA GLY A 718 -64.69 3.34 -12.72
C GLY A 718 -63.15 3.27 -12.68
N GLY A 719 -62.46 2.79 -13.72
CA GLY A 719 -61.01 2.94 -13.89
C GLY A 719 -60.56 4.40 -14.07
N VAL A 720 -59.24 4.65 -14.06
CA VAL A 720 -58.71 6.00 -14.33
C VAL A 720 -58.86 6.29 -15.83
N GLU A 721 -59.68 7.28 -16.17
CA GLU A 721 -59.96 7.67 -17.56
C GLU A 721 -58.71 8.22 -18.26
N PRO A 722 -58.48 7.89 -19.54
CA PRO A 722 -57.39 8.47 -20.35
C PRO A 722 -57.67 9.93 -20.70
N GLU A 723 -56.69 10.63 -21.30
CA GLU A 723 -56.82 12.07 -21.65
C GLU A 723 -58.03 12.40 -22.55
N GLY A 724 -58.58 11.41 -23.26
CA GLY A 724 -59.80 11.52 -24.07
C GLY A 724 -61.12 11.22 -23.33
N GLY A 725 -61.10 10.92 -22.03
CA GLY A 725 -62.27 10.70 -21.18
C GLY A 725 -63.10 9.43 -21.42
N CYS A 726 -62.79 8.68 -22.48
CA CYS A 726 -63.54 7.49 -22.91
C CYS A 726 -62.61 6.28 -23.03
N CYS A 727 -63.10 5.09 -22.68
CA CYS A 727 -62.41 3.82 -22.92
C CYS A 727 -63.14 3.06 -24.03
N ASN A 728 -62.63 3.17 -25.25
CA ASN A 728 -63.28 2.68 -26.47
C ASN A 728 -62.87 1.26 -26.86
N SER A 729 -61.77 0.75 -26.30
CA SER A 729 -61.31 -0.63 -26.49
C SER A 729 -61.23 -1.42 -25.18
N CYS A 730 -61.29 -2.75 -25.26
CA CYS A 730 -61.09 -3.62 -24.10
C CYS A 730 -59.74 -3.37 -23.42
N GLU A 731 -58.70 -3.10 -24.21
CA GLU A 731 -57.35 -2.82 -23.71
C GLU A 731 -57.28 -1.47 -22.98
N GLU A 732 -58.02 -0.45 -23.43
CA GLU A 732 -58.13 0.84 -22.71
C GLU A 732 -58.85 0.69 -21.37
N VAL A 733 -59.93 -0.10 -21.28
CA VAL A 733 -60.61 -0.39 -20.00
C VAL A 733 -59.66 -1.12 -19.05
N ARG A 734 -58.91 -2.10 -19.57
CA ARG A 734 -57.89 -2.82 -18.79
C ARG A 734 -56.77 -1.90 -18.31
N GLN A 735 -56.33 -0.97 -19.15
CA GLN A 735 -55.31 0.02 -18.78
C GLN A 735 -55.84 1.01 -17.73
N ALA A 736 -57.09 1.43 -17.84
CA ALA A 736 -57.76 2.27 -16.84
C ALA A 736 -57.88 1.57 -15.48
N TYR A 737 -58.19 0.27 -15.44
CA TYR A 737 -58.18 -0.54 -14.22
C TYR A 737 -56.77 -0.68 -13.63
N THR A 738 -55.79 -0.93 -14.50
CA THR A 738 -54.38 -1.07 -14.13
C THR A 738 -53.85 0.21 -13.49
N ASN A 739 -54.12 1.37 -14.10
CA ASN A 739 -53.76 2.70 -13.60
C ASN A 739 -54.40 3.00 -12.24
N LYS A 740 -55.57 2.42 -11.95
CA LYS A 740 -56.31 2.68 -10.71
C LYS A 740 -55.87 1.82 -9.53
N GLY A 741 -55.23 0.67 -9.74
CA GLY A 741 -55.03 -0.28 -8.64
C GLY A 741 -55.72 -1.63 -8.79
N TRP A 742 -56.57 -1.81 -9.80
CA TRP A 742 -57.60 -2.85 -9.82
C TRP A 742 -57.20 -4.04 -10.69
N SER A 743 -57.54 -5.25 -10.25
CA SER A 743 -57.36 -6.45 -11.07
C SER A 743 -58.46 -6.56 -12.13
N PHE A 744 -58.08 -7.08 -13.30
CA PHE A 744 -58.99 -7.24 -14.42
C PHE A 744 -59.59 -8.66 -14.39
N GLY A 745 -60.65 -8.81 -13.58
CA GLY A 745 -61.20 -10.12 -13.20
C GLY A 745 -62.15 -10.75 -14.22
N ASN A 746 -63.14 -9.99 -14.74
CA ASN A 746 -64.21 -10.49 -15.61
C ASN A 746 -64.33 -9.66 -16.91
N PRO A 747 -63.60 -10.00 -17.99
CA PRO A 747 -63.77 -9.39 -19.31
C PRO A 747 -65.17 -9.59 -19.89
N ASP A 748 -65.89 -10.64 -19.46
CA ASP A 748 -67.22 -10.96 -19.94
C ASP A 748 -68.31 -9.98 -19.44
N GLU A 749 -68.01 -9.15 -18.44
CA GLU A 749 -68.88 -8.08 -17.94
C GLU A 749 -68.65 -6.74 -18.66
N ILE A 750 -67.61 -6.66 -19.49
CA ILE A 750 -67.17 -5.43 -20.16
C ILE A 750 -67.60 -5.51 -21.63
N GLU A 751 -68.51 -4.63 -22.03
CA GLU A 751 -69.08 -4.58 -23.38
C GLU A 751 -68.00 -4.57 -24.47
N GLN A 752 -66.96 -3.75 -24.29
CA GLN A 752 -65.85 -3.62 -25.23
C GLN A 752 -65.12 -4.95 -25.46
N CYS A 753 -64.94 -5.75 -24.41
CA CYS A 753 -64.23 -7.02 -24.43
C CYS A 753 -65.06 -8.16 -25.02
N VAL A 754 -66.35 -8.22 -24.71
CA VAL A 754 -67.28 -9.21 -25.28
C VAL A 754 -67.41 -9.01 -26.79
N GLN A 755 -67.56 -7.77 -27.25
CA GLN A 755 -67.67 -7.44 -28.67
C GLN A 755 -66.36 -7.67 -29.44
N GLU A 756 -65.22 -7.46 -28.79
CA GLU A 756 -63.90 -7.69 -29.40
C GLU A 756 -63.51 -9.20 -29.43
N GLY A 757 -64.34 -10.07 -28.85
CA GLY A 757 -64.06 -11.51 -28.74
C GLY A 757 -62.82 -11.78 -27.88
N TRP A 758 -62.56 -10.93 -26.88
CA TRP A 758 -61.32 -10.93 -26.11
C TRP A 758 -61.09 -12.27 -25.38
N SER A 759 -62.12 -12.79 -24.70
CA SER A 759 -62.07 -14.07 -23.99
C SER A 759 -61.84 -15.28 -24.91
N GLU A 760 -62.35 -15.25 -26.14
CA GLU A 760 -62.17 -16.31 -27.14
C GLU A 760 -60.75 -16.26 -27.73
N LYS A 761 -60.26 -15.07 -28.08
CA LYS A 761 -58.89 -14.84 -28.55
C LYS A 761 -57.82 -15.24 -27.53
N LEU A 762 -58.12 -15.11 -26.24
CA LEU A 762 -57.23 -15.52 -25.14
C LEU A 762 -57.17 -17.04 -24.99
N LYS A 763 -58.31 -17.73 -25.15
CA LYS A 763 -58.39 -19.20 -25.13
C LYS A 763 -57.68 -19.82 -26.33
N ASP A 764 -57.85 -19.24 -27.52
CA ASP A 764 -57.16 -19.67 -28.74
C ASP A 764 -55.63 -19.56 -28.62
N GLN A 765 -55.15 -18.58 -27.83
CA GLN A 765 -53.74 -18.33 -27.61
C GLN A 765 -53.15 -19.07 -26.40
N ALA A 766 -53.95 -19.82 -25.63
CA ALA A 766 -53.50 -20.45 -24.39
C ALA A 766 -52.42 -21.53 -24.62
N ASP A 767 -52.51 -22.26 -25.73
CA ASP A 767 -51.57 -23.34 -26.10
C ASP A 767 -50.44 -22.88 -27.04
N GLU A 768 -50.27 -21.57 -27.22
CA GLU A 768 -49.26 -20.99 -28.10
C GLU A 768 -47.94 -20.64 -27.38
N GLY A 769 -46.86 -20.60 -28.16
CA GLY A 769 -45.57 -20.08 -27.75
C GLY A 769 -45.28 -18.67 -28.28
N CYS A 770 -44.17 -18.10 -27.85
CA CYS A 770 -43.72 -16.78 -28.27
C CYS A 770 -42.23 -16.72 -28.55
N ASN A 771 -41.85 -16.10 -29.67
CA ASN A 771 -40.48 -15.67 -29.92
C ASN A 771 -40.35 -14.15 -29.71
N ILE A 772 -39.47 -13.74 -28.80
CA ILE A 772 -39.14 -12.34 -28.55
C ILE A 772 -37.80 -12.06 -29.23
N SER A 773 -37.80 -11.17 -30.23
CA SER A 773 -36.59 -10.78 -30.94
C SER A 773 -36.50 -9.26 -31.12
N GLY A 774 -35.33 -8.67 -30.88
CA GLY A 774 -35.16 -7.23 -31.08
C GLY A 774 -33.88 -6.66 -30.48
N ARG A 775 -33.87 -5.34 -30.32
CA ARG A 775 -32.74 -4.59 -29.77
C ARG A 775 -33.20 -3.65 -28.67
N ILE A 776 -32.45 -3.62 -27.58
CA ILE A 776 -32.75 -2.81 -26.41
C ILE A 776 -31.56 -1.91 -26.11
N ARG A 777 -31.81 -0.64 -25.79
CA ARG A 777 -30.77 0.31 -25.42
C ARG A 777 -30.76 0.48 -23.90
N VAL A 778 -29.70 -0.02 -23.25
CA VAL A 778 -29.54 -0.01 -21.79
C VAL A 778 -28.40 0.92 -21.39
N ASN A 779 -28.40 1.42 -20.16
CA ASN A 779 -27.27 2.19 -19.65
C ASN A 779 -26.05 1.28 -19.42
N LYS A 780 -24.84 1.79 -19.64
CA LYS A 780 -23.57 1.09 -19.34
C LYS A 780 -23.28 1.10 -17.83
N VAL A 781 -24.19 0.54 -17.06
CA VAL A 781 -24.11 0.35 -15.61
C VAL A 781 -24.66 -1.04 -15.28
N ILE A 782 -24.59 -1.43 -14.01
CA ILE A 782 -25.18 -2.69 -13.55
C ILE A 782 -26.69 -2.63 -13.75
N GLY A 783 -27.28 -3.68 -14.33
CA GLY A 783 -28.72 -3.76 -14.55
C GLY A 783 -29.22 -5.18 -14.79
N ASN A 784 -30.52 -5.34 -14.95
CA ASN A 784 -31.16 -6.60 -15.27
C ASN A 784 -32.21 -6.45 -16.38
N ILE A 785 -32.35 -7.51 -17.17
CA ILE A 785 -33.39 -7.67 -18.19
C ILE A 785 -34.26 -8.83 -17.73
N ASN A 786 -35.53 -8.55 -17.45
CA ASN A 786 -36.47 -9.49 -16.88
C ASN A 786 -37.52 -9.85 -17.93
N ILE A 787 -37.68 -11.15 -18.18
CA ILE A 787 -38.76 -11.69 -19.00
C ILE A 787 -39.65 -12.52 -18.07
N SER A 788 -40.82 -11.99 -17.74
CA SER A 788 -41.69 -12.50 -16.68
C SER A 788 -43.17 -12.49 -17.10
N PRO A 789 -44.04 -13.26 -16.41
CA PRO A 789 -45.46 -13.23 -16.70
C PRO A 789 -46.12 -11.94 -16.21
N GLY A 790 -46.90 -11.30 -17.09
CA GLY A 790 -47.74 -10.14 -16.83
C GLY A 790 -47.05 -8.78 -16.96
N ARG A 791 -47.84 -7.72 -17.11
CA ARG A 791 -47.34 -6.34 -16.94
C ARG A 791 -47.00 -6.16 -15.47
N SER A 792 -45.73 -5.89 -15.16
CA SER A 792 -45.14 -5.93 -13.82
C SER A 792 -45.85 -5.00 -12.82
N TYR A 793 -46.77 -5.60 -12.06
CA TYR A 793 -47.39 -5.02 -10.88
C TYR A 793 -46.46 -5.26 -9.68
N GLN A 794 -45.72 -4.24 -9.27
CA GLN A 794 -45.02 -4.24 -7.98
C GLN A 794 -45.67 -3.21 -7.07
N THR A 795 -46.63 -3.65 -6.28
CA THR A 795 -47.04 -2.98 -5.04
C THR A 795 -46.86 -3.95 -3.88
N ASN A 796 -46.49 -3.41 -2.72
CA ASN A 796 -46.08 -4.13 -1.51
C ASN A 796 -46.82 -5.46 -1.26
N SER A 797 -46.06 -6.55 -1.28
CA SER A 797 -46.24 -7.73 -0.42
C SER A 797 -47.59 -8.49 -0.49
N ARG A 798 -48.22 -8.61 -1.67
CA ARG A 798 -49.32 -9.58 -1.85
C ARG A 798 -49.19 -10.37 -3.16
N HIS A 799 -49.54 -11.65 -3.05
CA HIS A 799 -49.31 -12.76 -3.96
C HIS A 799 -49.48 -12.47 -5.47
N LEU A 800 -48.44 -12.81 -6.24
CA LEU A 800 -48.31 -12.67 -7.70
C LEU A 800 -49.21 -13.63 -8.53
N TYR A 801 -50.33 -14.10 -7.97
CA TYR A 801 -51.20 -15.14 -8.58
C TYR A 801 -52.58 -14.62 -9.01
N ASP A 802 -52.68 -13.34 -9.34
CA ASP A 802 -53.87 -12.75 -9.98
C ASP A 802 -53.65 -12.52 -11.49
N LEU A 803 -52.88 -13.42 -12.10
CA LEU A 803 -52.77 -13.51 -13.56
C LEU A 803 -53.98 -14.29 -14.06
N VAL A 804 -54.99 -13.54 -14.50
CA VAL A 804 -56.15 -13.96 -15.32
C VAL A 804 -56.85 -15.23 -14.79
N PRO A 805 -57.97 -15.11 -14.04
CA PRO A 805 -58.73 -16.24 -13.49
C PRO A 805 -59.02 -17.38 -14.48
N TYR A 806 -59.13 -17.08 -15.78
CA TYR A 806 -59.43 -18.02 -16.87
C TYR A 806 -58.31 -19.02 -17.19
N LEU A 807 -57.09 -18.85 -16.67
CA LEU A 807 -56.00 -19.83 -16.79
C LEU A 807 -55.92 -20.80 -15.60
N ARG A 808 -56.77 -20.64 -14.57
CA ARG A 808 -56.78 -21.53 -13.39
C ARG A 808 -57.41 -22.89 -13.64
N ASP A 809 -58.38 -22.97 -14.54
CA ASP A 809 -59.25 -24.15 -14.67
C ASP A 809 -58.80 -25.16 -15.75
N ASP A 810 -57.91 -24.77 -16.68
CA ASP A 810 -57.61 -25.56 -17.90
C ASP A 810 -56.45 -26.57 -17.79
N GLY A 811 -55.89 -26.81 -16.60
CA GLY A 811 -54.95 -27.93 -16.38
C GLY A 811 -53.61 -27.87 -17.12
N ASN A 812 -53.29 -26.78 -17.83
CA ASN A 812 -52.03 -26.57 -18.53
C ASN A 812 -51.14 -25.55 -17.79
N PRO A 813 -50.19 -25.99 -16.93
CA PRO A 813 -49.26 -25.09 -16.27
C PRO A 813 -48.26 -24.52 -17.28
N HIS A 814 -48.34 -23.22 -17.60
CA HIS A 814 -47.31 -22.54 -18.39
C HIS A 814 -45.94 -22.70 -17.72
N ASP A 815 -44.98 -23.30 -18.41
CA ASP A 815 -43.58 -23.36 -17.98
C ASP A 815 -42.74 -22.30 -18.69
N PHE A 816 -41.71 -21.80 -18.02
CA PHE A 816 -40.78 -20.79 -18.57
C PHE A 816 -39.59 -21.42 -19.29
N SER A 817 -39.76 -22.62 -19.85
CA SER A 817 -38.74 -23.21 -20.73
C SER A 817 -38.46 -22.26 -21.88
N HIS A 818 -37.21 -22.13 -22.29
CA HIS A 818 -36.84 -21.23 -23.38
C HIS A 818 -35.56 -21.65 -24.09
N THR A 819 -35.44 -21.18 -25.33
CA THR A 819 -34.25 -21.31 -26.16
C THR A 819 -33.72 -19.93 -26.50
N VAL A 820 -32.46 -19.65 -26.16
CA VAL A 820 -31.77 -18.41 -26.54
C VAL A 820 -31.09 -18.64 -27.88
N ASN A 821 -31.62 -18.04 -28.95
CA ASN A 821 -31.09 -18.20 -30.30
C ASN A 821 -29.91 -17.26 -30.58
N GLU A 822 -29.99 -16.02 -30.08
CA GLU A 822 -28.97 -14.98 -30.29
C GLU A 822 -28.99 -14.04 -29.08
N PHE A 823 -27.86 -13.84 -28.40
CA PHE A 823 -27.73 -12.84 -27.34
C PHE A 823 -26.32 -12.23 -27.31
N TYR A 824 -26.20 -10.92 -27.55
CA TYR A 824 -24.93 -10.21 -27.40
C TYR A 824 -25.08 -8.70 -27.22
N PHE A 825 -24.00 -8.10 -26.72
CA PHE A 825 -23.85 -6.67 -26.52
C PHE A 825 -23.14 -6.04 -27.73
N MET A 826 -23.74 -5.00 -28.28
CA MET A 826 -23.23 -4.23 -29.43
C MET A 826 -22.76 -2.85 -28.98
N ALA A 827 -21.65 -2.40 -29.57
CA ALA A 827 -21.25 -1.00 -29.50
C ALA A 827 -21.92 -0.17 -30.60
N ASP A 828 -22.03 1.14 -30.40
CA ASP A 828 -22.58 2.07 -31.41
C ASP A 828 -21.76 2.07 -32.72
N ASP A 829 -20.46 1.74 -32.66
CA ASP A 829 -19.58 1.61 -33.84
C ASP A 829 -19.97 0.43 -34.75
N GLU A 830 -20.58 -0.63 -34.21
CA GLU A 830 -20.95 -1.83 -34.94
C GLU A 830 -22.24 -1.66 -35.77
N TYR A 831 -22.92 -0.51 -35.65
CA TYR A 831 -24.01 -0.15 -36.56
C TYR A 831 -23.52 0.16 -37.97
N ASN A 832 -22.24 0.54 -38.13
CA ASN A 832 -21.66 0.78 -39.44
C ASN A 832 -21.28 -0.57 -40.10
N PRO A 833 -21.86 -0.95 -41.25
CA PRO A 833 -21.59 -2.23 -41.90
C PRO A 833 -20.11 -2.47 -42.22
N THR A 834 -19.35 -1.40 -42.51
CA THR A 834 -17.91 -1.49 -42.79
C THR A 834 -17.11 -1.79 -41.53
N LYS A 835 -17.43 -1.11 -40.40
CA LYS A 835 -16.75 -1.37 -39.12
C LYS A 835 -17.10 -2.75 -38.56
N SER A 836 -18.35 -3.18 -38.72
CA SER A 836 -18.81 -4.52 -38.31
C SER A 836 -18.09 -5.65 -39.06
N LYS A 837 -17.83 -5.50 -40.36
CA LYS A 837 -17.02 -6.50 -41.11
C LYS A 837 -15.59 -6.61 -40.59
N ILE A 838 -14.98 -5.47 -40.22
CA ILE A 838 -13.61 -5.44 -39.67
C ILE A 838 -13.58 -6.06 -38.27
N SER A 839 -14.53 -5.71 -37.38
CA SER A 839 -14.61 -6.31 -36.05
C SER A 839 -14.82 -7.81 -36.12
N LYS A 840 -15.67 -8.29 -37.03
CA LYS A 840 -15.90 -9.72 -37.25
C LYS A 840 -14.65 -10.45 -37.75
N GLY A 841 -13.96 -9.90 -38.74
CA GLY A 841 -12.71 -10.50 -39.24
C GLY A 841 -11.59 -10.55 -38.20
N MET A 842 -11.52 -9.55 -37.30
CA MET A 842 -10.58 -9.55 -36.17
C MET A 842 -10.96 -10.58 -35.10
N LYS A 843 -12.25 -10.68 -34.76
CA LYS A 843 -12.76 -11.71 -33.84
C LYS A 843 -12.47 -13.13 -34.35
N GLU A 844 -12.66 -13.38 -35.65
CA GLU A 844 -12.35 -14.66 -36.30
C GLU A 844 -10.85 -15.01 -36.23
N ARG A 845 -9.95 -14.06 -36.50
CA ARG A 845 -8.48 -14.27 -36.39
C ARG A 845 -8.02 -14.61 -34.98
N MET A 846 -8.78 -14.21 -33.97
CA MET A 846 -8.49 -14.45 -32.56
C MET A 846 -9.27 -15.64 -31.97
N GLY A 847 -10.10 -16.33 -32.76
CA GLY A 847 -10.90 -17.46 -32.29
C GLY A 847 -12.07 -17.09 -31.36
N ILE A 848 -12.53 -15.83 -31.38
CA ILE A 848 -13.66 -15.34 -30.55
C ILE A 848 -14.94 -15.33 -31.39
N THR A 849 -15.40 -16.50 -31.83
CA THR A 849 -16.46 -16.62 -32.86
C THR A 849 -17.86 -16.85 -32.31
N GLU A 850 -18.01 -17.35 -31.08
CA GLU A 850 -19.31 -17.75 -30.51
C GLU A 850 -19.63 -16.95 -29.24
N ASN A 851 -20.87 -16.46 -29.11
CA ASN A 851 -21.31 -15.84 -27.86
C ASN A 851 -21.78 -16.92 -26.87
N PRO A 852 -21.53 -16.78 -25.55
CA PRO A 852 -21.76 -17.88 -24.61
C PRO A 852 -23.22 -18.31 -24.39
N LEU A 853 -24.22 -17.49 -24.73
CA LEU A 853 -25.65 -17.85 -24.64
C LEU A 853 -26.26 -18.32 -25.96
N ASP A 854 -25.54 -18.25 -27.09
CA ASP A 854 -26.11 -18.58 -28.39
C ASP A 854 -26.38 -20.11 -28.45
N GLY A 855 -27.63 -20.49 -28.71
CA GLY A 855 -28.07 -21.88 -28.77
C GLY A 855 -28.40 -22.53 -27.41
N LEU A 856 -28.46 -21.77 -26.31
CA LEU A 856 -28.79 -22.31 -24.99
C LEU A 856 -30.26 -22.78 -24.91
N GLU A 857 -30.49 -24.02 -24.50
CA GLU A 857 -31.82 -24.56 -24.18
C GLU A 857 -32.00 -24.77 -22.67
N ALA A 858 -33.00 -24.11 -22.07
CA ALA A 858 -33.38 -24.26 -20.67
C ALA A 858 -34.79 -24.86 -20.58
N LYS A 859 -34.96 -26.02 -19.93
CA LYS A 859 -36.22 -26.78 -19.89
C LYS A 859 -36.66 -27.06 -18.45
N THR A 860 -37.95 -26.92 -18.18
CA THR A 860 -38.56 -27.25 -16.89
C THR A 860 -40.03 -27.65 -17.08
N ASN A 861 -40.53 -28.52 -16.21
CA ASN A 861 -41.94 -28.96 -16.21
C ASN A 861 -42.75 -28.27 -15.09
N LYS A 862 -42.16 -27.25 -14.43
CA LYS A 862 -42.75 -26.55 -13.29
C LYS A 862 -43.07 -25.11 -13.68
N ALA A 863 -44.31 -24.67 -13.41
CA ALA A 863 -44.74 -23.29 -13.67
C ALA A 863 -44.05 -22.25 -12.76
N GLN A 864 -43.62 -22.66 -11.57
CA GLN A 864 -42.99 -21.80 -10.57
C GLN A 864 -41.48 -22.01 -10.55
N TYR A 865 -40.84 -21.69 -11.67
CA TYR A 865 -39.41 -21.87 -11.87
C TYR A 865 -38.77 -20.57 -12.34
N MET A 866 -37.59 -20.27 -11.79
CA MET A 866 -36.85 -19.04 -12.06
C MET A 866 -35.49 -19.38 -12.69
N PHE A 867 -35.25 -18.85 -13.88
CA PHE A 867 -33.96 -18.93 -14.57
C PHE A 867 -33.21 -17.61 -14.40
N GLN A 868 -32.00 -17.64 -13.86
CA GLN A 868 -31.17 -16.45 -13.68
C GLN A 868 -29.82 -16.62 -14.41
N TYR A 869 -29.52 -15.68 -15.29
CA TYR A 869 -28.25 -15.58 -15.99
C TYR A 869 -27.50 -14.35 -15.48
N PHE A 870 -26.30 -14.54 -14.95
CA PHE A 870 -25.40 -13.47 -14.57
C PHE A 870 -24.34 -13.28 -15.65
N LEU A 871 -24.39 -12.12 -16.29
CA LEU A 871 -23.61 -11.72 -17.45
C LEU A 871 -22.54 -10.72 -17.00
N LYS A 872 -21.27 -11.05 -17.17
CA LYS A 872 -20.17 -10.10 -16.92
C LYS A 872 -19.66 -9.55 -18.24
N VAL A 873 -19.95 -8.28 -18.52
CA VAL A 873 -19.67 -7.60 -19.79
C VAL A 873 -18.34 -6.87 -19.72
N VAL A 874 -17.46 -7.10 -20.69
CA VAL A 874 -16.14 -6.47 -20.81
C VAL A 874 -16.10 -5.64 -22.09
N SER A 875 -15.67 -4.38 -21.99
CA SER A 875 -15.46 -3.54 -23.17
C SER A 875 -14.22 -4.01 -23.93
N THR A 876 -14.31 -4.10 -25.26
CA THR A 876 -13.19 -4.48 -26.12
C THR A 876 -13.02 -3.44 -27.22
N GLN A 877 -11.78 -3.06 -27.51
CA GLN A 877 -11.44 -2.13 -28.59
C GLN A 877 -10.43 -2.77 -29.53
N PHE A 878 -10.72 -2.71 -30.82
CA PHE A 878 -9.82 -3.10 -31.89
C PHE A 878 -9.15 -1.88 -32.50
N ARG A 879 -7.82 -1.89 -32.60
CA ARG A 879 -7.04 -0.87 -33.31
C ARG A 879 -6.35 -1.49 -34.51
N THR A 880 -6.68 -1.02 -35.70
CA THR A 880 -6.04 -1.47 -36.94
C THR A 880 -4.72 -0.73 -37.18
N LEU A 881 -3.84 -1.26 -38.03
CA LEU A 881 -2.62 -0.57 -38.48
C LEU A 881 -2.90 0.80 -39.12
N ASP A 882 -4.08 0.97 -39.73
CA ASP A 882 -4.54 2.23 -40.35
C ASP A 882 -4.97 3.30 -39.32
N GLY A 883 -4.83 3.03 -38.01
CA GLY A 883 -5.23 3.94 -36.95
C GLY A 883 -6.74 4.01 -36.70
N LYS A 884 -7.54 3.10 -37.28
CA LYS A 884 -8.98 3.03 -37.02
C LYS A 884 -9.22 2.27 -35.72
N SER A 885 -10.03 2.84 -34.85
CA SER A 885 -10.52 2.18 -33.62
C SER A 885 -11.97 1.74 -33.78
N ILE A 886 -12.26 0.53 -33.31
CA ILE A 886 -13.60 -0.06 -33.34
C ILE A 886 -13.89 -0.61 -31.96
N ASN A 887 -14.92 -0.08 -31.31
CA ASN A 887 -15.36 -0.57 -30.02
C ASN A 887 -16.34 -1.74 -30.20
N THR A 888 -16.31 -2.71 -29.31
CA THR A 888 -17.23 -3.84 -29.21
C THR A 888 -17.31 -4.30 -27.74
N HIS A 889 -18.17 -5.27 -27.46
CA HIS A 889 -18.30 -5.84 -26.12
C HIS A 889 -18.21 -7.35 -26.20
N GLN A 890 -17.63 -7.94 -25.17
CA GLN A 890 -17.61 -9.37 -24.92
C GLN A 890 -18.29 -9.63 -23.57
N TYR A 891 -18.82 -10.82 -23.36
CA TYR A 891 -19.40 -11.15 -22.07
C TYR A 891 -19.16 -12.61 -21.71
N SER A 892 -19.26 -12.91 -20.42
CA SER A 892 -19.26 -14.26 -19.87
C SER A 892 -20.54 -14.50 -19.07
N VAL A 893 -20.95 -15.76 -18.96
CA VAL A 893 -22.25 -16.14 -18.36
C VAL A 893 -22.01 -17.12 -17.22
N THR A 894 -22.76 -16.94 -16.15
CA THR A 894 -23.04 -17.99 -15.16
C THR A 894 -24.56 -18.11 -15.03
N HIS A 895 -25.09 -19.33 -14.95
CA HIS A 895 -26.53 -19.58 -14.84
C HIS A 895 -26.86 -20.18 -13.47
N PHE A 896 -28.03 -19.83 -12.96
CA PHE A 896 -28.59 -20.33 -11.72
C PHE A 896 -30.09 -20.59 -11.94
N GLU A 897 -30.56 -21.70 -11.42
CA GLU A 897 -31.96 -22.11 -11.55
C GLU A 897 -32.55 -22.35 -10.17
N ARG A 898 -33.81 -21.94 -9.98
CA ARG A 898 -34.51 -22.09 -8.70
C ARG A 898 -35.96 -22.51 -8.89
N ASP A 899 -36.33 -23.57 -8.20
CA ASP A 899 -37.74 -23.96 -8.00
C ASP A 899 -38.34 -23.15 -6.85
N LEU A 900 -39.41 -22.41 -7.13
CA LEU A 900 -40.10 -21.55 -6.17
C LEU A 900 -41.20 -22.30 -5.38
N THR A 901 -41.50 -23.55 -5.72
CA THR A 901 -42.52 -24.37 -5.00
C THR A 901 -42.01 -24.99 -3.71
N ARG A 902 -40.69 -25.17 -3.57
CA ARG A 902 -40.07 -25.80 -2.40
C ARG A 902 -39.41 -24.74 -1.53
N SER A 903 -39.98 -24.49 -0.35
CA SER A 903 -39.23 -23.93 0.77
C SER A 903 -38.52 -25.08 1.48
N ALA A 904 -37.33 -25.50 1.00
CA ALA A 904 -36.57 -26.53 1.71
C ALA A 904 -35.07 -26.46 1.43
N GLU A 905 -34.33 -26.51 2.53
CA GLU A 905 -32.94 -26.94 2.71
C GLU A 905 -32.38 -27.82 1.58
N ASP A 906 -31.35 -27.33 0.89
CA ASP A 906 -30.48 -28.18 0.07
C ASP A 906 -29.19 -28.53 0.82
N LYS A 907 -28.86 -29.82 0.78
CA LYS A 907 -27.70 -30.48 1.42
C LYS A 907 -26.37 -30.23 0.69
N GLN A 908 -26.07 -28.99 0.32
CA GLN A 908 -24.74 -28.60 -0.16
C GLN A 908 -24.32 -27.31 0.53
N GLY A 909 -23.36 -27.46 1.45
CA GLY A 909 -22.98 -26.44 2.41
C GLY A 909 -22.45 -25.17 1.76
N VAL A 910 -23.32 -24.17 1.64
CA VAL A 910 -23.00 -22.74 1.76
C VAL A 910 -24.21 -22.07 2.43
N TYR A 911 -24.00 -21.44 3.57
CA TYR A 911 -25.02 -20.66 4.26
C TYR A 911 -25.31 -19.37 3.48
N THR A 912 -26.45 -19.31 2.80
CA THR A 912 -27.08 -18.04 2.43
C THR A 912 -28.55 -18.05 2.82
N GLN A 913 -28.93 -17.15 3.74
CA GLN A 913 -30.33 -16.85 4.04
C GLN A 913 -31.00 -16.31 2.77
N HIS A 914 -31.77 -17.15 2.07
CA HIS A 914 -32.60 -16.69 0.95
C HIS A 914 -34.05 -16.62 1.40
N GLY A 915 -34.57 -15.39 1.52
CA GLY A 915 -35.99 -15.13 1.77
C GLY A 915 -36.89 -15.75 0.69
N ALA A 916 -38.15 -15.98 1.05
CA ALA A 916 -39.20 -16.58 0.22
C ALA A 916 -39.72 -15.68 -0.93
N ALA A 917 -38.91 -14.70 -1.38
CA ALA A 917 -39.30 -13.75 -2.42
C ALA A 917 -38.60 -14.09 -3.75
N GLY A 918 -39.38 -14.41 -4.79
CA GLY A 918 -38.93 -14.64 -6.16
C GLY A 918 -40.14 -14.75 -7.10
N ALA A 919 -39.98 -14.41 -8.38
CA ALA A 919 -41.02 -14.51 -9.40
C ALA A 919 -40.57 -15.50 -10.51
N PRO A 920 -41.48 -16.29 -11.09
CA PRO A 920 -41.14 -17.16 -12.22
C PRO A 920 -40.80 -16.33 -13.47
N GLY A 921 -39.83 -16.79 -14.26
CA GLY A 921 -39.35 -16.06 -15.43
C GLY A 921 -37.89 -16.31 -15.76
N ALA A 922 -37.40 -15.63 -16.81
CA ALA A 922 -36.00 -15.60 -17.22
C ALA A 922 -35.39 -14.22 -16.96
N PHE A 923 -34.33 -14.19 -16.15
CA PHE A 923 -33.70 -12.97 -15.64
C PHE A 923 -32.24 -12.90 -16.10
N PHE A 924 -31.89 -11.90 -16.91
CA PHE A 924 -30.54 -11.66 -17.40
C PHE A 924 -29.93 -10.46 -16.65
N ASN A 925 -29.19 -10.74 -15.59
CA ASN A 925 -28.49 -9.74 -14.79
C ASN A 925 -27.14 -9.45 -15.42
N PHE A 926 -26.85 -8.21 -15.80
CA PHE A 926 -25.57 -7.84 -16.40
C PHE A 926 -24.78 -6.84 -15.54
N GLU A 927 -23.49 -7.10 -15.41
CA GLU A 927 -22.52 -6.26 -14.71
C GLU A 927 -21.44 -5.79 -15.69
N ILE A 928 -21.16 -4.48 -15.71
CA ILE A 928 -20.13 -3.90 -16.57
C ILE A 928 -18.78 -3.92 -15.85
N SER A 929 -17.79 -4.58 -16.45
CA SER A 929 -16.41 -4.59 -15.98
C SER A 929 -15.76 -3.21 -16.15
N PRO A 930 -14.98 -2.71 -15.17
CA PRO A 930 -14.24 -1.45 -15.29
C PRO A 930 -13.03 -1.53 -16.25
N ILE A 931 -12.93 -2.61 -17.00
CA ILE A 931 -11.79 -2.98 -17.84
C ILE A 931 -12.15 -2.82 -19.32
N LEU A 932 -11.23 -2.20 -20.07
CA LEU A 932 -11.21 -2.11 -21.52
C LEU A 932 -10.05 -2.95 -22.06
N VAL A 933 -10.36 -4.02 -22.80
CA VAL A 933 -9.37 -4.84 -23.50
C VAL A 933 -9.10 -4.21 -24.86
N VAL A 934 -7.88 -3.77 -25.12
CA VAL A 934 -7.47 -3.15 -26.37
C VAL A 934 -6.57 -4.11 -27.14
N HIS A 935 -7.06 -4.62 -28.26
CA HIS A 935 -6.27 -5.39 -29.23
C HIS A 935 -5.75 -4.43 -30.29
N SER A 936 -4.44 -4.24 -30.35
CA SER A 936 -3.78 -3.39 -31.34
C SER A 936 -3.01 -4.23 -32.33
N GLU A 937 -3.29 -4.07 -33.62
CA GLU A 937 -2.39 -4.57 -34.65
C GLU A 937 -1.09 -3.76 -34.57
N THR A 938 0.04 -4.45 -34.43
CA THR A 938 1.37 -3.86 -34.39
C THR A 938 2.24 -4.48 -35.47
N ARG A 939 3.17 -3.66 -35.96
CA ARG A 939 4.20 -4.09 -36.90
C ARG A 939 5.52 -3.53 -36.42
N GLN A 940 6.58 -4.33 -36.52
CA GLN A 940 7.92 -3.88 -36.21
C GLN A 940 8.29 -2.66 -37.06
N SER A 941 8.94 -1.67 -36.44
CA SER A 941 9.42 -0.49 -37.15
C SER A 941 10.62 -0.85 -38.04
N PHE A 942 10.81 -0.10 -39.12
CA PHE A 942 11.99 -0.28 -39.97
C PHE A 942 13.30 -0.04 -39.20
N ALA A 943 13.28 0.86 -38.22
CA ALA A 943 14.41 1.10 -37.34
C ALA A 943 14.75 -0.13 -36.49
N HIS A 944 13.75 -0.82 -35.92
CA HIS A 944 13.95 -2.06 -35.17
C HIS A 944 14.57 -3.16 -36.04
N PHE A 945 14.06 -3.32 -37.27
CA PHE A 945 14.63 -4.25 -38.26
C PHE A 945 16.11 -3.92 -38.55
N LEU A 946 16.44 -2.64 -38.75
CA LEU A 946 17.81 -2.22 -39.01
C LEU A 946 18.73 -2.48 -37.81
N THR A 947 18.30 -2.14 -36.60
CA THR A 947 19.09 -2.38 -35.37
C THR A 947 19.27 -3.87 -35.10
N SER A 948 18.24 -4.69 -35.32
CA SER A 948 18.29 -6.15 -35.17
C SER A 948 19.24 -6.76 -36.20
N THR A 949 19.20 -6.30 -37.46
CA THR A 949 20.14 -6.71 -38.51
C THR A 949 21.58 -6.34 -38.14
N CYS A 950 21.85 -5.13 -37.64
CA CYS A 950 23.17 -4.74 -37.16
C CYS A 950 23.65 -5.59 -35.98
N ALA A 951 22.75 -5.95 -35.05
CA ALA A 951 23.05 -6.81 -33.91
C ALA A 951 23.35 -8.25 -34.34
N ILE A 952 22.62 -8.81 -35.31
CA ILE A 952 22.89 -10.12 -35.91
C ILE A 952 24.29 -10.11 -36.54
N VAL A 953 24.62 -9.09 -37.33
CA VAL A 953 25.95 -8.95 -37.94
C VAL A 953 27.05 -8.85 -36.88
N GLY A 954 26.90 -7.96 -35.89
CA GLY A 954 27.89 -7.77 -34.83
C GLY A 954 28.06 -8.99 -33.93
N GLY A 955 26.96 -9.67 -33.58
CA GLY A 955 26.95 -10.88 -32.75
C GLY A 955 27.64 -12.05 -33.44
N VAL A 956 27.30 -12.32 -34.70
CA VAL A 956 27.94 -13.40 -35.48
C VAL A 956 29.43 -13.12 -35.67
N LEU A 957 29.84 -11.88 -35.95
CA LEU A 957 31.25 -11.50 -36.07
C LEU A 957 32.03 -11.64 -34.75
N THR A 958 31.39 -11.34 -33.61
CA THR A 958 32.02 -11.48 -32.28
C THR A 958 32.23 -12.94 -31.91
N VAL A 959 31.23 -13.79 -32.14
CA VAL A 959 31.33 -15.24 -31.93
C VAL A 959 32.37 -15.85 -32.87
N ALA A 960 32.40 -15.40 -34.13
CA ALA A 960 33.41 -15.80 -35.10
C ALA A 960 34.84 -15.44 -34.63
N ALA A 961 35.04 -14.24 -34.09
CA ALA A 961 36.32 -13.79 -33.54
C ALA A 961 36.75 -14.59 -32.31
N LEU A 962 35.81 -14.98 -31.44
CA LEU A 962 36.07 -15.87 -30.30
C LEU A 962 36.47 -17.27 -30.77
N LEU A 963 35.75 -17.84 -31.73
CA LEU A 963 36.08 -19.15 -32.32
C LEU A 963 37.44 -19.15 -33.00
N ASP A 964 37.78 -18.10 -33.77
CA ASP A 964 39.12 -17.96 -34.36
C ASP A 964 40.21 -17.85 -33.29
N SER A 965 39.94 -17.14 -32.19
CA SER A 965 40.87 -17.03 -31.05
C SER A 965 41.10 -18.39 -30.35
N VAL A 966 40.04 -19.19 -30.18
CA VAL A 966 40.13 -20.54 -29.60
C VAL A 966 40.83 -21.50 -30.56
N LEU A 967 40.51 -21.47 -31.86
CA LEU A 967 41.17 -22.30 -32.88
C LEU A 967 42.66 -21.95 -32.99
N PHE A 968 43.01 -20.67 -32.94
CA PHE A 968 44.39 -20.20 -32.93
C PHE A 968 45.15 -20.66 -31.67
N ALA A 969 44.53 -20.56 -30.49
CA ALA A 969 45.11 -21.02 -29.22
C ALA A 969 45.29 -22.55 -29.19
N THR A 970 44.33 -23.29 -29.72
CA THR A 970 44.35 -24.76 -29.79
C THR A 970 45.38 -25.24 -30.81
N GLY A 971 45.48 -24.58 -31.97
CA GLY A 971 46.53 -24.82 -32.96
C GLY A 971 47.93 -24.59 -32.41
N ARG A 972 48.14 -23.55 -31.58
CA ARG A 972 49.41 -23.32 -30.87
C ARG A 972 49.71 -24.44 -29.86
N LYS A 973 48.72 -24.90 -29.08
CA LYS A 973 48.89 -26.01 -28.12
C LYS A 973 49.21 -27.34 -28.82
N LEU A 974 48.55 -27.67 -29.93
CA LEU A 974 48.83 -28.88 -30.72
C LEU A 974 50.22 -28.84 -31.37
N LYS A 975 50.64 -27.68 -31.90
CA LYS A 975 52.00 -27.51 -32.45
C LYS A 975 53.09 -27.60 -31.36
N LYS A 976 52.77 -27.24 -30.12
CA LYS A 976 53.68 -27.33 -28.95
C LYS A 976 53.70 -28.74 -28.34
N ALA A 977 52.62 -29.53 -28.50
CA ALA A 977 52.55 -30.93 -28.08
C ALA A 977 53.18 -31.90 -29.09
N GLY A 978 53.20 -31.57 -30.38
CA GLY A 978 53.80 -32.41 -31.44
C GLY A 978 55.32 -32.25 -31.65
N GLY A 979 55.98 -31.37 -30.88
CA GLY A 979 57.41 -31.07 -31.03
C GLY A 979 58.37 -31.91 -30.16
N ALA A 980 57.86 -32.86 -29.38
CA ALA A 980 58.64 -33.71 -28.48
C ALA A 980 58.38 -35.20 -28.76
N ASN A 981 58.75 -35.67 -29.95
CA ASN A 981 59.28 -37.02 -30.18
C ASN A 981 59.77 -37.12 -31.63
N GLY A 982 61.08 -37.22 -31.78
CA GLY A 982 61.74 -37.35 -33.08
C GLY A 982 61.64 -38.76 -33.67
N SER A 983 61.82 -38.80 -34.99
CA SER A 983 62.47 -39.84 -35.77
C SER A 983 62.02 -41.29 -35.62
N ALA A 984 61.36 -41.82 -36.67
CA ALA A 984 61.82 -43.04 -37.34
C ALA A 984 61.14 -43.26 -38.71
N LYS A 985 61.97 -43.18 -39.76
CA LYS A 985 62.00 -43.99 -41.01
C LYS A 985 60.71 -44.20 -41.83
N LEU A 986 60.64 -43.65 -43.04
CA LEU A 986 61.14 -44.23 -44.33
C LEU A 986 60.36 -45.48 -44.80
N MET A 987 59.34 -45.26 -45.63
CA MET A 987 59.31 -45.62 -47.06
C MET A 987 58.12 -44.95 -47.74
#